data_AF-A0A962ZNL5-F1
#
_entry.id   AF-A0A962ZNL5-F1
#
_cell.length_a   1.000
_cell.length_b   1.000
_cell.length_c   1.000
_cell.angle_alpha   90.00
_cell.angle_beta   90.00
_cell.angle_gamma   90.00
#
_symmetry.space_group_name_H-M   'P 1'
#
loop_
_entity.id
_entity.type
_entity.pdbx_description
1 polymer ?
#
loop_
_entity_poly.entity_id
_entity_poly.type
_entity_poly.pdbx_seq_one_letter_code
_entity_poly.pdbx_strand_id
1 'polypeptide(L)'
;MKKLFSGLIIALLSLPVLLALIIVVALQTQQMSRSDLQFLVDLGKREGLGAVVSVIRSELYGVEAENASDPGYGRELVPGRGNAPWVIRGNLDGRPRMLKFALAPGYWAAYDVQHQSLYQVWQGAVLFEGAAYNYQHGPQPSSEGAWYLRDTAPARWFIVVDGEEQPARVRYLGHAYGPQRATAHMRFELRAGDVSVTLTEQPELEERAGTRVFLRRFDRELPGPEAGFYDAGGTRHMASGVIEIPLTASTAIQPAAAPTRGRDPDANEVERGQAIIAGSDCLGCHAAGHRVSGPAWSQISGKFRGKVQDEVVEVLANHVREGVVGVWGQVPMPPHPQLSEQDARLAVTYILSVGEPEQDAAPPLDADGKPYPATREFDTLPRLTAVHPSFTLENVAPDGFEPKVGGMDFRPDGKLVVASWDLDGAVYLIQPDAPAPARVRRIAEGLHEPLGLSMVGDRLFVLQKQELTELIDTDGDDIIDRYDTISDAWPASANFHSFAFGLLPRDDNFYFLLSICVLPGGASCPEQLPTQGKLLRTDLAGNTDIVASGFRTPNGIGVGADGAIYVTDNQGDWLPASKLLRISPGGFYGSRAVPDADIMDLQELPPSVWLPQDEVGNSPTQPLALTEGPYAGQMIHGDVYNGGIKRVFLEQVAGQEQGAAFHFSAGFQGAVNRLLRGPDGAIYVGEVGNPPNWGEYGKPWHGLERLRWQGNNAFEILAVRIRQDGFEIELTQPLAENLQPRPDDLLVKQWFYHPNEQYGGPKYNETALPVAALTLSADRRRLQARIAGLSEGHVVYLRLDDRLRSARDDSLWTAEAWYTLNRLPAGAVPGEQVAAAQPDGTAPAGDADGGPWRTLFDGRTLEGWRNYGSAGPVRKWRVEDGTLSLAQEGVFPLWDLIRSVLFGGGSGDLIYHREKFTNFELSLQWKIAGNGNSGIFYLVADEEEKTPWLTGLEMQVLDNDGHGDVRIETHRAGDLYDLIAADPETVRAPGHWNDVRIRVQDNHIEHWLNGVKVLEVTRASEEWDALVAASKFADMPRFGRASSGYIVLQDHGDRVWYRNIRVRDLPAQ
;
A
#
# COMPACT_ATOMS: atom_id res chain seq x y z
N MET A 1 29.55 -0.09 57.33
CA MET A 1 29.32 1.23 56.71
C MET A 1 30.17 1.55 55.48
N LYS A 2 31.15 0.72 55.07
CA LYS A 2 31.66 0.68 53.68
C LYS A 2 31.14 -0.54 52.89
N LYS A 3 29.96 -1.06 53.30
CA LYS A 3 29.28 -2.27 52.78
C LYS A 3 27.83 -1.98 52.34
N LEU A 4 27.49 -0.74 51.97
CA LEU A 4 26.09 -0.35 51.75
C LEU A 4 25.82 0.49 50.48
N PHE A 5 26.76 0.59 49.52
CA PHE A 5 26.58 1.52 48.38
C PHE A 5 26.95 0.98 46.98
N SER A 6 27.02 -0.34 46.78
CA SER A 6 27.36 -0.90 45.46
C SER A 6 26.50 -2.09 45.03
N GLY A 7 25.36 -2.34 45.69
CA GLY A 7 24.55 -3.54 45.50
C GLY A 7 23.10 -3.33 45.06
N LEU A 8 22.69 -2.15 44.56
CA LEU A 8 21.28 -1.89 44.27
C LEU A 8 21.05 -0.88 43.14
N ILE A 9 21.59 -1.12 41.93
CA ILE A 9 21.20 -0.34 40.72
C ILE A 9 20.93 -1.21 39.47
N ILE A 10 21.30 -2.49 39.44
CA ILE A 10 21.24 -3.30 38.19
C ILE A 10 20.23 -4.45 38.33
N ALA A 11 19.00 -4.12 38.72
CA ALA A 11 17.85 -4.99 38.55
C ALA A 11 16.63 -4.15 38.13
N LEU A 12 16.17 -4.41 36.90
CA LEU A 12 15.03 -3.85 36.13
C LEU A 12 15.34 -2.50 35.45
N LEU A 13 15.33 -2.40 34.11
CA LEU A 13 14.12 -2.28 33.26
C LEU A 13 14.44 -2.79 31.81
N SER A 14 13.73 -3.79 31.25
CA SER A 14 12.70 -3.73 30.17
C SER A 14 13.07 -2.98 28.87
N LEU A 15 12.26 -3.11 27.79
CA LEU A 15 12.24 -2.26 26.57
C LEU A 15 12.89 -0.84 26.67
N PRO A 16 12.72 -0.11 27.79
CA PRO A 16 13.48 1.08 28.20
C PRO A 16 15.02 1.11 28.14
N VAL A 17 15.82 0.03 28.07
CA VAL A 17 17.31 0.16 28.06
C VAL A 17 17.91 0.47 26.68
N LEU A 18 17.30 0.01 25.58
CA LEU A 18 17.72 0.44 24.23
C LEU A 18 17.02 1.73 23.80
N LEU A 19 15.76 1.91 24.24
CA LEU A 19 15.12 3.22 24.31
C LEU A 19 16.06 4.21 25.03
N ALA A 20 16.67 3.83 26.16
CA ALA A 20 17.64 4.67 26.88
C ALA A 20 18.93 4.95 26.11
N LEU A 21 19.43 4.07 25.24
CA LEU A 21 20.65 4.34 24.45
C LEU A 21 20.38 5.32 23.30
N ILE A 22 19.22 5.19 22.65
CA ILE A 22 18.73 6.10 21.58
C ILE A 22 18.33 7.46 22.19
N ILE A 23 17.75 7.48 23.39
CA ILE A 23 17.48 8.68 24.21
C ILE A 23 18.78 9.37 24.65
N VAL A 24 19.82 8.61 25.02
CA VAL A 24 21.10 9.18 25.49
C VAL A 24 21.88 9.84 24.35
N VAL A 25 21.81 9.32 23.13
CA VAL A 25 22.37 9.97 21.94
C VAL A 25 21.52 11.18 21.50
N ALA A 26 20.19 11.12 21.64
CA ALA A 26 19.28 12.26 21.39
C ALA A 26 19.33 13.36 22.47
N LEU A 27 19.77 13.05 23.71
CA LEU A 27 19.97 14.02 24.81
C LEU A 27 21.35 14.70 24.78
N GLN A 28 22.35 14.10 24.14
CA GLN A 28 23.63 14.77 23.85
C GLN A 28 23.51 15.80 22.70
N THR A 29 22.40 15.77 21.95
CA THR A 29 22.04 16.69 20.84
C THR A 29 20.79 17.55 21.12
N GLN A 30 20.13 17.36 22.28
CA GLN A 30 19.00 18.12 22.84
C GLN A 30 17.67 18.20 22.04
N GLN A 31 17.16 17.09 21.47
CA GLN A 31 15.80 17.08 20.88
C GLN A 31 15.08 15.72 21.00
N MET A 32 14.36 15.42 22.10
CA MET A 32 13.22 14.46 22.14
C MET A 32 12.60 14.31 23.56
N SER A 33 11.27 14.09 23.64
CA SER A 33 10.49 14.01 24.90
C SER A 33 10.09 12.58 25.28
N ARG A 34 9.59 12.35 26.51
CA ARG A 34 9.17 11.00 26.99
C ARG A 34 8.02 10.37 26.19
N SER A 35 7.21 11.17 25.50
CA SER A 35 6.07 10.71 24.69
C SER A 35 6.48 10.14 23.33
N ASP A 36 7.53 10.68 22.72
CA ASP A 36 7.98 10.32 21.37
C ASP A 36 8.52 8.89 21.33
N LEU A 37 9.11 8.46 22.44
CA LEU A 37 9.67 7.12 22.60
C LEU A 37 8.61 6.03 22.77
N GLN A 38 7.43 6.40 23.24
CA GLN A 38 6.33 5.45 23.42
C GLN A 38 5.63 5.19 22.08
N PHE A 39 5.50 6.20 21.21
CA PHE A 39 4.99 6.11 19.83
C PHE A 39 5.84 5.18 18.95
N LEU A 40 7.16 5.33 19.04
CA LEU A 40 8.15 4.50 18.34
C LEU A 40 8.08 3.02 18.76
N VAL A 41 7.74 2.74 20.00
CA VAL A 41 7.56 1.36 20.46
C VAL A 41 6.31 0.71 19.86
N ASP A 42 5.21 1.45 19.76
CA ASP A 42 3.92 0.89 19.34
C ASP A 42 3.81 0.76 17.81
N LEU A 43 4.45 1.66 17.06
CA LEU A 43 4.65 1.54 15.62
C LEU A 43 5.47 0.28 15.26
N GLY A 44 6.39 -0.12 16.13
CA GLY A 44 7.23 -1.32 15.98
C GLY A 44 6.52 -2.63 16.21
N LYS A 45 5.40 -2.58 16.94
CA LYS A 45 4.57 -3.75 17.20
C LYS A 45 3.53 -3.99 16.10
N ARG A 46 3.14 -2.96 15.35
CA ARG A 46 2.09 -3.05 14.32
C ARG A 46 2.65 -3.27 12.91
N GLU A 47 3.72 -2.56 12.56
CA GLU A 47 4.27 -2.53 11.19
C GLU A 47 5.75 -3.00 11.18
N GLY A 48 6.21 -3.55 12.30
CA GLY A 48 7.59 -3.96 12.52
C GLY A 48 8.52 -2.78 12.83
N LEU A 49 9.74 -3.09 13.28
CA LEU A 49 10.76 -2.09 13.63
C LEU A 49 11.09 -1.11 12.48
N GLY A 50 10.74 -1.44 11.23
CA GLY A 50 10.96 -0.59 10.05
C GLY A 50 10.12 0.70 10.06
N ALA A 51 8.85 0.63 10.48
CA ALA A 51 8.01 1.82 10.58
C ALA A 51 8.48 2.73 11.73
N VAL A 52 9.02 2.14 12.80
CA VAL A 52 9.69 2.86 13.91
C VAL A 52 10.90 3.62 13.43
N VAL A 53 11.78 2.95 12.70
CA VAL A 53 13.01 3.57 12.16
C VAL A 53 12.65 4.61 11.10
N SER A 54 11.58 4.43 10.33
CA SER A 54 11.06 5.45 9.40
C SER A 54 10.63 6.74 10.11
N VAL A 55 9.98 6.63 11.28
CA VAL A 55 9.57 7.77 12.10
C VAL A 55 10.75 8.40 12.84
N ILE A 56 11.69 7.61 13.36
CA ILE A 56 12.92 8.14 14.00
C ILE A 56 13.80 8.83 12.95
N ARG A 57 13.94 8.27 11.75
CA ARG A 57 14.74 8.86 10.67
C ARG A 57 14.06 10.08 10.08
N SER A 58 12.73 10.17 10.10
CA SER A 58 11.98 11.40 9.78
C SER A 58 11.90 12.41 10.93
N GLU A 59 12.40 12.10 12.14
CA GLU A 59 12.51 13.04 13.27
C GLU A 59 13.96 13.42 13.63
N LEU A 60 14.96 12.54 13.47
CA LEU A 60 16.40 12.84 13.62
C LEU A 60 17.03 13.40 12.33
N TYR A 61 16.55 12.94 11.18
CA TYR A 61 16.92 13.41 9.84
C TYR A 61 15.66 13.61 9.01
N GLY A 62 14.54 13.94 9.68
CA GLY A 62 13.39 14.54 9.01
C GLY A 62 13.98 15.60 8.15
N VAL A 63 14.10 15.21 6.88
CA VAL A 63 14.76 15.86 5.77
C VAL A 63 14.96 17.27 6.24
N GLU A 64 16.20 17.69 6.61
CA GLU A 64 16.51 18.86 7.47
C GLU A 64 15.33 19.82 7.45
N ALA A 65 14.88 20.48 8.51
CA ALA A 65 13.81 21.49 8.31
C ALA A 65 14.12 22.53 7.18
N GLU A 66 15.37 22.56 6.68
CA GLU A 66 15.85 23.12 5.40
C GLU A 66 15.60 22.30 4.09
N ASN A 67 15.53 20.97 4.10
CA ASN A 67 15.28 20.07 2.97
C ASN A 67 13.83 19.53 2.86
N ALA A 68 12.98 19.57 3.91
CA ALA A 68 11.55 19.33 3.70
C ALA A 68 10.91 20.62 3.22
N SER A 69 10.78 20.73 1.90
CA SER A 69 10.07 21.77 1.16
C SER A 69 10.80 23.13 1.10
N ASP A 70 11.37 23.41 -0.08
CA ASP A 70 10.96 24.66 -0.74
C ASP A 70 9.80 24.33 -1.69
N PRO A 71 8.53 24.29 -1.20
CA PRO A 71 7.38 24.21 -2.10
C PRO A 71 7.28 25.49 -2.95
N GLY A 72 8.07 26.49 -2.60
CA GLY A 72 8.26 27.71 -3.33
C GLY A 72 9.50 27.71 -4.21
N TYR A 73 9.93 26.58 -4.79
CA TYR A 73 10.99 26.63 -5.79
C TYR A 73 10.63 27.67 -6.87
N GLY A 74 11.42 28.75 -6.97
CA GLY A 74 11.10 29.88 -7.84
C GLY A 74 9.83 30.66 -7.47
N ARG A 75 9.41 30.64 -6.20
CA ARG A 75 8.26 31.40 -5.67
C ARG A 75 8.63 32.86 -5.56
N GLU A 76 7.77 33.69 -6.12
CA GLU A 76 7.91 35.14 -6.07
C GLU A 76 6.91 35.73 -5.07
N LEU A 77 7.42 36.46 -4.08
CA LEU A 77 6.58 37.19 -3.15
C LEU A 77 6.04 38.45 -3.82
N VAL A 78 4.72 38.59 -3.84
CA VAL A 78 4.07 39.85 -4.24
C VAL A 78 4.08 40.80 -3.04
N PRO A 79 4.73 41.98 -3.14
CA PRO A 79 4.81 42.93 -2.03
C PRO A 79 3.44 43.28 -1.46
N GLY A 80 3.34 43.27 -0.14
CA GLY A 80 2.11 43.66 0.56
C GLY A 80 1.03 42.57 0.66
N ARG A 81 1.16 41.42 -0.01
CA ARG A 81 0.16 40.33 0.06
C ARG A 81 0.36 39.41 1.27
N GLY A 82 1.61 39.16 1.66
CA GLY A 82 1.94 38.39 2.88
C GLY A 82 1.83 36.87 2.78
N ASN A 83 1.43 36.32 1.63
CA ASN A 83 1.51 34.89 1.30
C ASN A 83 1.89 34.74 -0.18
N ALA A 84 2.48 33.62 -0.57
CA ALA A 84 2.67 33.24 -1.97
C ALA A 84 2.51 31.70 -2.07
N PRO A 85 1.65 31.17 -2.96
CA PRO A 85 0.71 31.91 -3.83
C PRO A 85 -0.28 32.76 -3.02
N TRP A 86 -0.65 33.92 -3.53
CA TRP A 86 -1.59 34.80 -2.82
C TRP A 86 -3.04 34.65 -3.30
N VAL A 87 -3.25 33.90 -4.39
CA VAL A 87 -4.56 33.48 -4.90
C VAL A 87 -4.55 31.96 -4.99
N ILE A 88 -5.48 31.28 -4.32
CA ILE A 88 -5.41 29.81 -4.11
C ILE A 88 -6.80 29.17 -4.25
N ARG A 89 -6.93 28.24 -5.20
CA ARG A 89 -8.07 27.31 -5.31
C ARG A 89 -7.98 26.24 -4.22
N GLY A 90 -9.10 25.74 -3.75
CA GLY A 90 -9.08 24.70 -2.74
C GLY A 90 -10.42 24.34 -2.14
N ASN A 91 -10.35 23.60 -1.05
CA ASN A 91 -11.40 23.65 -0.05
C ASN A 91 -11.11 24.77 0.97
N LEU A 92 -12.08 25.09 1.81
CA LEU A 92 -11.91 25.84 3.06
C LEU A 92 -13.03 25.48 4.03
N ASP A 93 -12.70 25.13 5.27
CA ASP A 93 -13.69 24.80 6.32
C ASP A 93 -14.70 23.72 5.88
N GLY A 94 -14.22 22.70 5.16
CA GLY A 94 -15.06 21.63 4.60
C GLY A 94 -15.93 22.03 3.41
N ARG A 95 -15.80 23.25 2.89
CA ARG A 95 -16.48 23.70 1.67
C ARG A 95 -15.58 23.45 0.45
N PRO A 96 -16.06 22.78 -0.60
CA PRO A 96 -15.36 22.69 -1.87
C PRO A 96 -15.50 23.99 -2.68
N ARG A 97 -14.78 24.08 -3.80
CA ARG A 97 -14.86 25.19 -4.78
C ARG A 97 -14.54 26.57 -4.20
N MET A 98 -13.60 26.63 -3.27
CA MET A 98 -13.18 27.88 -2.66
C MET A 98 -12.04 28.53 -3.43
N LEU A 99 -12.08 29.86 -3.55
CA LEU A 99 -10.98 30.70 -4.01
C LEU A 99 -10.59 31.65 -2.89
N LYS A 100 -9.31 31.62 -2.49
CA LYS A 100 -8.77 32.38 -1.35
C LYS A 100 -7.82 33.44 -1.85
N PHE A 101 -7.88 34.63 -1.26
CA PHE A 101 -7.01 35.76 -1.52
C PHE A 101 -6.30 36.16 -0.23
N ALA A 102 -4.98 36.15 -0.21
CA ALA A 102 -4.19 36.83 0.81
C ALA A 102 -4.17 38.32 0.47
N LEU A 103 -4.91 39.12 1.22
CA LEU A 103 -5.09 40.54 0.96
C LEU A 103 -3.92 41.37 1.50
N ALA A 104 -3.43 40.98 2.68
CA ALA A 104 -2.28 41.55 3.37
C ALA A 104 -1.71 40.51 4.36
N PRO A 105 -0.52 40.71 4.96
CA PRO A 105 0.00 39.81 5.99
C PRO A 105 -1.03 39.52 7.08
N GLY A 106 -1.48 38.27 7.15
CA GLY A 106 -2.49 37.80 8.10
C GLY A 106 -3.92 38.23 7.79
N TYR A 107 -4.26 38.69 6.58
CA TYR A 107 -5.62 39.05 6.17
C TYR A 107 -6.01 38.30 4.91
N TRP A 108 -7.18 37.66 4.97
CA TRP A 108 -7.67 36.82 3.89
C TRP A 108 -9.11 37.12 3.54
N ALA A 109 -9.45 36.91 2.27
CA ALA A 109 -10.82 36.77 1.80
C ALA A 109 -10.99 35.42 1.10
N ALA A 110 -12.13 34.77 1.28
CA ALA A 110 -12.48 33.52 0.61
C ALA A 110 -13.85 33.62 -0.05
N TYR A 111 -13.93 33.08 -1.26
CA TYR A 111 -15.11 33.07 -2.10
C TYR A 111 -15.53 31.64 -2.43
N ASP A 112 -16.81 31.35 -2.30
CA ASP A 112 -17.44 30.20 -2.95
C ASP A 112 -17.69 30.57 -4.41
N VAL A 113 -16.90 30.00 -5.33
CA VAL A 113 -17.00 30.36 -6.74
C VAL A 113 -18.18 29.68 -7.45
N GLN A 114 -18.76 28.61 -6.88
CA GLN A 114 -19.94 27.98 -7.46
C GLN A 114 -21.14 28.95 -7.45
N HIS A 115 -21.18 29.84 -6.45
CA HIS A 115 -22.25 30.82 -6.28
C HIS A 115 -21.76 32.27 -6.39
N GLN A 116 -20.50 32.50 -6.75
CA GLN A 116 -19.81 33.80 -6.67
C GLN A 116 -20.19 34.55 -5.38
N SER A 117 -19.92 33.94 -4.23
CA SER A 117 -20.35 34.44 -2.92
C SER A 117 -19.15 34.67 -2.03
N LEU A 118 -19.07 35.84 -1.40
CA LEU A 118 -18.08 36.10 -0.36
C LEU A 118 -18.42 35.21 0.84
N TYR A 119 -17.57 34.24 1.15
CA TYR A 119 -17.77 33.35 2.28
C TYR A 119 -17.21 33.95 3.56
N GLN A 120 -15.95 34.40 3.54
CA GLN A 120 -15.28 34.87 4.76
C GLN A 120 -14.24 35.94 4.47
N VAL A 121 -14.15 36.96 5.34
CA VAL A 121 -13.00 37.87 5.46
C VAL A 121 -12.50 37.81 6.88
N TRP A 122 -11.23 37.47 7.09
CA TRP A 122 -10.69 37.23 8.43
C TRP A 122 -9.25 37.70 8.58
N GLN A 123 -8.88 37.98 9.84
CA GLN A 123 -7.50 38.12 10.26
C GLN A 123 -7.03 36.79 10.86
N GLY A 124 -5.91 36.27 10.36
CA GLY A 124 -5.30 35.02 10.81
C GLY A 124 -4.64 34.27 9.66
N ALA A 125 -4.86 32.96 9.59
CA ALA A 125 -4.19 32.07 8.65
C ALA A 125 -5.17 31.15 7.92
N VAL A 126 -4.67 30.56 6.83
CA VAL A 126 -5.22 29.31 6.27
C VAL A 126 -4.31 28.20 6.77
N LEU A 127 -4.88 27.25 7.50
CA LEU A 127 -4.19 26.05 7.95
C LEU A 127 -4.26 25.03 6.82
N PHE A 128 -3.18 24.97 6.05
CA PHE A 128 -2.99 23.97 5.00
C PHE A 128 -2.58 22.65 5.64
N GLU A 129 -3.56 22.00 6.25
CA GLU A 129 -3.44 20.61 6.66
C GLU A 129 -4.13 19.73 5.60
N GLY A 130 -3.87 18.42 5.54
CA GLY A 130 -4.46 17.52 4.53
C GLY A 130 -3.45 16.67 3.77
N ALA A 131 -3.93 15.64 3.06
CA ALA A 131 -3.09 14.68 2.35
C ALA A 131 -2.08 15.33 1.38
N ALA A 132 -2.47 16.42 0.73
CA ALA A 132 -1.62 17.19 -0.18
C ALA A 132 -0.65 18.17 0.53
N TYR A 133 -0.88 18.49 1.81
CA TYR A 133 -0.21 19.58 2.51
C TYR A 133 0.69 19.13 3.67
N ASN A 134 0.13 18.40 4.63
CA ASN A 134 0.82 17.94 5.84
C ASN A 134 0.41 16.52 6.27
N TYR A 135 -0.23 15.78 5.36
CA TYR A 135 -0.47 14.34 5.47
C TYR A 135 -1.60 13.94 6.43
N GLN A 136 -2.33 14.90 6.98
CA GLN A 136 -3.53 14.61 7.78
C GLN A 136 -4.72 14.20 6.89
N HIS A 137 -5.57 13.30 7.39
CA HIS A 137 -6.85 12.96 6.74
C HIS A 137 -7.96 13.83 7.34
N GLY A 138 -8.66 14.62 6.53
CA GLY A 138 -9.78 15.46 6.99
C GLY A 138 -10.34 16.40 5.91
N PRO A 139 -11.39 17.18 6.20
CA PRO A 139 -11.84 18.29 5.37
C PRO A 139 -10.86 19.45 5.49
N GLN A 140 -10.15 19.74 4.41
CA GLN A 140 -8.83 20.37 4.46
C GLN A 140 -8.62 21.23 3.20
N PRO A 141 -8.12 22.48 3.28
CA PRO A 141 -7.63 23.22 4.47
C PRO A 141 -8.73 23.90 5.31
N SER A 142 -8.37 24.48 6.46
CA SER A 142 -9.25 25.24 7.37
C SER A 142 -8.79 26.67 7.62
N SER A 143 -9.68 27.54 8.11
CA SER A 143 -9.34 28.91 8.52
C SER A 143 -9.05 29.00 10.02
N GLU A 144 -8.09 29.86 10.40
CA GLU A 144 -7.74 30.17 11.78
C GLU A 144 -7.73 31.68 12.02
N GLY A 145 -8.12 32.11 13.21
CA GLY A 145 -8.03 33.50 13.66
C GLY A 145 -9.40 34.08 14.01
N ALA A 146 -9.71 35.28 13.52
CA ALA A 146 -10.99 35.94 13.77
C ALA A 146 -11.57 36.52 12.47
N TRP A 147 -12.81 36.16 12.17
CA TRP A 147 -13.54 36.63 11.00
C TRP A 147 -14.25 37.95 11.28
N TYR A 148 -14.20 38.87 10.32
CA TYR A 148 -14.98 40.12 10.32
C TYR A 148 -16.29 39.95 9.56
N LEU A 149 -16.25 39.16 8.48
CA LEU A 149 -17.40 38.79 7.67
C LEU A 149 -17.39 37.28 7.52
N ARG A 150 -18.55 36.64 7.71
CA ARG A 150 -18.72 35.21 7.48
C ARG A 150 -20.16 34.90 7.08
N ASP A 151 -20.36 34.66 5.79
CA ASP A 151 -21.66 34.37 5.19
C ASP A 151 -21.73 32.91 4.80
N THR A 152 -22.53 32.14 5.52
CA THR A 152 -22.65 30.68 5.29
C THR A 152 -23.64 30.32 4.19
N ALA A 153 -24.53 31.26 3.83
CA ALA A 153 -25.51 31.14 2.75
C ALA A 153 -25.03 31.84 1.47
N PRO A 154 -25.33 31.30 0.28
CA PRO A 154 -24.91 31.89 -0.98
C PRO A 154 -25.66 33.20 -1.29
N ALA A 155 -24.97 34.12 -1.97
CA ALA A 155 -25.54 35.33 -2.51
C ALA A 155 -26.58 35.02 -3.60
N ARG A 156 -27.64 35.83 -3.67
CA ARG A 156 -28.68 35.70 -4.69
C ARG A 156 -28.49 36.78 -5.75
N TRP A 157 -28.01 36.37 -6.92
CA TRP A 157 -27.70 37.27 -8.03
C TRP A 157 -28.94 37.63 -8.86
N PHE A 158 -28.93 38.82 -9.46
CA PHE A 158 -29.95 39.28 -10.38
C PHE A 158 -29.36 40.12 -11.53
N ILE A 159 -30.07 40.16 -12.66
CA ILE A 159 -29.84 41.08 -13.78
C ILE A 159 -31.06 41.98 -13.90
N VAL A 160 -30.84 43.27 -14.18
CA VAL A 160 -31.91 44.23 -14.47
C VAL A 160 -32.25 44.14 -15.97
N VAL A 161 -33.41 43.58 -16.28
CA VAL A 161 -33.95 43.44 -17.64
C VAL A 161 -35.23 44.26 -17.73
N ASP A 162 -35.28 45.21 -18.66
CA ASP A 162 -36.41 46.14 -18.85
C ASP A 162 -36.81 46.91 -17.57
N GLY A 163 -35.82 47.16 -16.67
CA GLY A 163 -36.04 47.84 -15.40
C GLY A 163 -36.50 46.94 -14.25
N GLU A 164 -36.67 45.63 -14.48
CA GLU A 164 -37.04 44.65 -13.46
C GLU A 164 -35.89 43.71 -13.11
N GLU A 165 -35.82 43.30 -11.84
CA GLU A 165 -34.81 42.35 -11.38
C GLU A 165 -35.23 40.92 -11.70
N GLN A 166 -34.43 40.26 -12.53
CA GLN A 166 -34.59 38.85 -12.83
C GLN A 166 -33.51 38.04 -12.10
N PRO A 167 -33.88 36.99 -11.35
CA PRO A 167 -32.91 36.09 -10.73
C PRO A 167 -31.92 35.54 -11.76
N ALA A 168 -30.64 35.63 -11.46
CA ALA A 168 -29.57 35.24 -12.36
C ALA A 168 -28.82 34.02 -11.82
N ARG A 169 -28.46 33.10 -12.72
CA ARG A 169 -27.51 32.03 -12.44
C ARG A 169 -26.10 32.55 -12.64
N VAL A 170 -25.19 32.08 -11.81
CA VAL A 170 -23.76 32.40 -11.89
C VAL A 170 -23.04 31.27 -12.60
N ARG A 171 -22.03 31.62 -13.40
CA ARG A 171 -20.99 30.71 -13.88
C ARG A 171 -19.63 31.36 -13.63
N TYR A 172 -18.78 30.72 -12.83
CA TYR A 172 -17.39 31.13 -12.68
C TYR A 172 -16.64 30.87 -13.99
N LEU A 173 -15.92 31.88 -14.47
CA LEU A 173 -15.14 31.81 -15.71
C LEU A 173 -13.65 31.66 -15.47
N GLY A 174 -13.19 31.90 -14.23
CA GLY A 174 -11.78 31.89 -13.92
C GLY A 174 -11.31 33.11 -13.11
N HIS A 175 -10.00 33.27 -13.04
CA HIS A 175 -9.38 34.46 -12.45
C HIS A 175 -8.17 34.90 -13.28
N ALA A 176 -7.83 36.19 -13.18
CA ALA A 176 -6.66 36.72 -13.84
C ALA A 176 -5.91 37.71 -12.95
N TYR A 177 -4.60 37.76 -13.13
CA TYR A 177 -3.70 38.71 -12.51
C TYR A 177 -3.70 40.02 -13.28
N GLY A 178 -3.61 41.13 -12.54
CA GLY A 178 -3.28 42.44 -13.11
C GLY A 178 -1.76 42.61 -13.28
N PRO A 179 -1.31 43.81 -13.69
CA PRO A 179 0.11 44.09 -13.90
C PRO A 179 0.98 43.70 -12.71
N GLN A 180 2.12 43.05 -12.99
CA GLN A 180 3.08 42.57 -11.99
C GLN A 180 2.48 41.60 -10.96
N ARG A 181 1.31 41.00 -11.27
CA ARG A 181 0.55 40.14 -10.36
C ARG A 181 0.21 40.80 -9.03
N ALA A 182 0.23 42.14 -9.00
CA ALA A 182 -0.02 42.95 -7.81
C ALA A 182 -1.50 42.96 -7.42
N THR A 183 -2.39 42.66 -8.36
CA THR A 183 -3.84 42.56 -8.19
C THR A 183 -4.36 41.32 -8.91
N ALA A 184 -5.55 40.86 -8.57
CA ALA A 184 -6.20 39.72 -9.20
C ALA A 184 -7.71 39.92 -9.15
N HIS A 185 -8.39 39.50 -10.21
CA HIS A 185 -9.83 39.62 -10.32
C HIS A 185 -10.44 38.27 -10.69
N MET A 186 -11.55 37.94 -10.03
CA MET A 186 -12.42 36.84 -10.42
C MET A 186 -13.23 37.25 -11.63
N ARG A 187 -13.48 36.33 -12.54
CA ARG A 187 -14.31 36.51 -13.73
C ARG A 187 -15.52 35.59 -13.62
N PHE A 188 -16.71 36.11 -13.85
CA PHE A 188 -17.93 35.30 -13.81
C PHE A 188 -19.01 35.86 -14.74
N GLU A 189 -19.82 34.97 -15.28
CA GLU A 189 -21.00 35.30 -16.06
C GLU A 189 -22.25 35.20 -15.17
N LEU A 190 -23.13 36.19 -15.30
CA LEU A 190 -24.49 36.12 -14.81
C LEU A 190 -25.43 35.90 -15.98
N ARG A 191 -26.41 35.01 -15.82
CA ARG A 191 -27.41 34.72 -16.86
C ARG A 191 -28.83 34.68 -16.31
N ALA A 192 -29.72 35.44 -16.95
CA ALA A 192 -31.16 35.44 -16.70
C ALA A 192 -31.89 35.29 -18.05
N GLY A 193 -32.40 34.09 -18.32
CA GLY A 193 -32.94 33.74 -19.63
C GLY A 193 -31.89 33.86 -20.75
N ASP A 194 -32.22 34.64 -21.79
CA ASP A 194 -31.33 34.91 -22.92
C ASP A 194 -30.36 36.09 -22.68
N VAL A 195 -30.51 36.79 -21.55
CA VAL A 195 -29.67 37.92 -21.19
C VAL A 195 -28.51 37.44 -20.32
N SER A 196 -27.28 37.82 -20.67
CA SER A 196 -26.10 37.61 -19.82
C SER A 196 -25.24 38.87 -19.69
N VAL A 197 -24.44 38.90 -18.64
CA VAL A 197 -23.41 39.93 -18.40
C VAL A 197 -22.21 39.27 -17.74
N THR A 198 -21.02 39.60 -18.25
CA THR A 198 -19.75 39.15 -17.66
C THR A 198 -19.17 40.24 -16.79
N LEU A 199 -18.88 39.88 -15.55
CA LEU A 199 -18.37 40.78 -14.52
C LEU A 199 -17.02 40.30 -14.02
N THR A 200 -16.22 41.26 -13.56
CA THR A 200 -15.03 41.00 -12.77
C THR A 200 -15.21 41.51 -11.37
N GLU A 201 -14.73 40.75 -10.38
CA GLU A 201 -14.66 41.19 -8.98
C GLU A 201 -13.21 41.15 -8.49
N GLN A 202 -12.70 42.30 -8.05
CA GLN A 202 -11.39 42.45 -7.45
C GLN A 202 -11.52 42.74 -5.94
N PRO A 203 -11.13 41.78 -5.07
CA PRO A 203 -11.05 41.99 -3.64
C PRO A 203 -9.74 42.69 -3.24
N GLU A 204 -9.81 43.75 -2.45
CA GLU A 204 -8.64 44.47 -1.91
C GLU A 204 -8.82 44.85 -0.44
N LEU A 205 -7.72 45.18 0.23
CA LEU A 205 -7.71 45.73 1.56
C LEU A 205 -7.01 47.08 1.56
N GLU A 206 -7.67 48.10 2.10
CA GLU A 206 -7.08 49.43 2.27
C GLU A 206 -7.10 49.83 3.74
N GLU A 207 -6.06 50.51 4.22
CA GLU A 207 -6.02 51.07 5.56
C GLU A 207 -6.24 52.59 5.49
N ARG A 208 -7.34 53.07 6.09
CA ARG A 208 -7.71 54.49 6.13
C ARG A 208 -7.86 54.95 7.56
N ALA A 209 -7.01 55.89 7.99
CA ALA A 209 -7.04 56.47 9.34
C ALA A 209 -7.09 55.41 10.48
N GLY A 210 -6.34 54.32 10.32
CA GLY A 210 -6.27 53.22 11.30
C GLY A 210 -7.45 52.24 11.26
N THR A 211 -8.41 52.42 10.34
CA THR A 211 -9.47 51.44 10.06
C THR A 211 -9.16 50.71 8.77
N ARG A 212 -9.21 49.38 8.80
CA ARG A 212 -9.10 48.54 7.60
C ARG A 212 -10.45 48.46 6.90
N VAL A 213 -10.45 48.66 5.59
CA VAL A 213 -11.62 48.65 4.74
C VAL A 213 -11.42 47.59 3.68
N PHE A 214 -12.29 46.58 3.67
CA PHE A 214 -12.34 45.59 2.61
C PHE A 214 -13.09 46.18 1.42
N LEU A 215 -12.46 46.14 0.25
CA LEU A 215 -12.98 46.70 -0.98
C LEU A 215 -13.34 45.55 -1.92
N ARG A 216 -14.55 45.61 -2.49
CA ARG A 216 -14.98 44.74 -3.59
C ARG A 216 -15.23 45.62 -4.80
N ARG A 217 -14.32 45.60 -5.77
CA ARG A 217 -14.44 46.37 -7.00
C ARG A 217 -15.07 45.51 -8.07
N PHE A 218 -16.13 46.02 -8.69
CA PHE A 218 -16.87 45.37 -9.77
C PHE A 218 -16.75 46.17 -11.06
N ASP A 219 -16.31 45.48 -12.10
CA ASP A 219 -16.22 46.02 -13.46
C ASP A 219 -16.93 45.06 -14.44
N ARG A 220 -17.32 45.59 -15.60
CA ARG A 220 -17.93 44.81 -16.68
C ARG A 220 -16.88 44.58 -17.76
N GLU A 221 -16.73 43.35 -18.24
CA GLU A 221 -15.82 43.08 -19.36
C GLU A 221 -16.31 43.70 -20.67
N LEU A 222 -17.63 43.73 -20.86
CA LEU A 222 -18.30 44.32 -22.02
C LEU A 222 -19.51 45.17 -21.58
N PRO A 223 -19.91 46.18 -22.37
CA PRO A 223 -21.17 46.87 -22.14
C PRO A 223 -22.34 45.87 -22.11
N GLY A 224 -23.20 45.99 -21.10
CA GLY A 224 -24.29 45.06 -20.85
C GLY A 224 -25.26 45.59 -19.80
N PRO A 225 -26.33 44.83 -19.48
CA PRO A 225 -27.33 45.22 -18.50
C PRO A 225 -26.73 45.41 -17.10
N GLU A 226 -27.46 46.11 -16.24
CA GLU A 226 -27.05 46.21 -14.84
C GLU A 226 -27.28 44.89 -14.11
N ALA A 227 -26.47 44.63 -13.10
CA ALA A 227 -26.57 43.43 -12.27
C ALA A 227 -26.24 43.76 -10.82
N GLY A 228 -26.71 42.90 -9.92
CA GLY A 228 -26.48 43.01 -8.50
C GLY A 228 -26.74 41.70 -7.77
N PHE A 229 -26.64 41.75 -6.46
CA PHE A 229 -26.88 40.59 -5.61
C PHE A 229 -27.50 40.98 -4.28
N TYR A 230 -28.17 40.02 -3.65
CA TYR A 230 -28.50 40.07 -2.24
C TYR A 230 -27.47 39.25 -1.46
N ASP A 231 -26.88 39.85 -0.41
CA ASP A 231 -26.02 39.11 0.51
C ASP A 231 -26.82 38.16 1.41
N ALA A 232 -26.14 37.38 2.26
CA ALA A 232 -26.78 36.41 3.15
C ALA A 232 -27.74 37.07 4.15
N GLY A 233 -27.50 38.34 4.52
CA GLY A 233 -28.38 39.15 5.35
C GLY A 233 -29.60 39.71 4.61
N GLY A 234 -29.68 39.52 3.29
CA GLY A 234 -30.74 40.05 2.44
C GLY A 234 -30.55 41.51 2.03
N THR A 235 -29.38 42.10 2.26
CA THR A 235 -29.07 43.46 1.80
C THR A 235 -28.79 43.44 0.30
N ARG A 236 -29.39 44.38 -0.42
CA ARG A 236 -29.25 44.53 -1.86
C ARG A 236 -28.02 45.36 -2.21
N HIS A 237 -27.19 44.87 -3.12
CA HIS A 237 -26.00 45.55 -3.64
C HIS A 237 -26.01 45.58 -5.17
N MET A 238 -25.57 46.69 -5.77
CA MET A 238 -25.28 46.74 -7.21
C MET A 238 -23.85 46.28 -7.46
N ALA A 239 -23.65 45.41 -8.45
CA ALA A 239 -22.34 44.92 -8.85
C ALA A 239 -21.68 45.88 -9.84
N SER A 240 -21.44 47.11 -9.41
CA SER A 240 -20.78 48.16 -10.20
C SER A 240 -20.02 49.13 -9.30
N GLY A 241 -18.78 49.45 -9.65
CA GLY A 241 -17.96 50.39 -8.87
C GLY A 241 -17.32 49.69 -7.67
N VAL A 242 -17.22 50.37 -6.52
CA VAL A 242 -16.56 49.84 -5.33
C VAL A 242 -17.54 49.73 -4.18
N ILE A 243 -17.67 48.54 -3.61
CA ILE A 243 -18.34 48.31 -2.33
C ILE A 243 -17.27 48.36 -1.25
N GLU A 244 -17.45 49.21 -0.25
CA GLU A 244 -16.53 49.41 0.87
C GLU A 244 -17.12 48.84 2.16
N ILE A 245 -16.38 47.96 2.84
CA ILE A 245 -16.82 47.30 4.07
C ILE A 245 -15.77 47.55 5.18
N PRO A 246 -16.04 48.45 6.13
CA PRO A 246 -15.16 48.68 7.28
C PRO A 246 -15.06 47.43 8.17
N LEU A 247 -13.84 46.99 8.46
CA LEU A 247 -13.56 45.81 9.30
C LEU A 247 -13.43 46.24 10.77
N THR A 248 -14.57 46.45 11.45
CA THR A 248 -14.61 47.06 12.80
C THR A 248 -14.84 46.08 13.95
N ALA A 249 -15.52 44.97 13.70
CA ALA A 249 -15.80 43.94 14.69
C ALA A 249 -15.45 42.55 14.14
N SER A 250 -14.79 41.73 14.95
CA SER A 250 -14.38 40.37 14.58
C SER A 250 -14.87 39.35 15.59
N THR A 251 -15.17 38.14 15.12
CA THR A 251 -15.54 36.99 15.94
C THR A 251 -14.48 35.91 15.80
N ALA A 252 -14.06 35.30 16.91
CA ALA A 252 -13.10 34.20 16.88
C ALA A 252 -13.62 33.03 16.02
N ILE A 253 -12.78 32.53 15.12
CA ILE A 253 -12.99 31.27 14.43
C ILE A 253 -12.77 30.17 15.47
N GLN A 254 -13.81 29.38 15.74
CA GLN A 254 -13.64 28.18 16.55
C GLN A 254 -12.79 27.18 15.76
N PRO A 255 -11.77 26.56 16.37
CA PRO A 255 -11.05 25.48 15.72
C PRO A 255 -12.05 24.44 15.25
N ALA A 256 -11.96 24.03 13.98
CA ALA A 256 -12.65 22.83 13.56
C ALA A 256 -12.14 21.70 14.46
N ALA A 257 -13.04 20.99 15.14
CA ALA A 257 -12.64 19.77 15.84
C ALA A 257 -12.04 18.85 14.77
N ALA A 258 -10.76 18.51 14.91
CA ALA A 258 -10.14 17.55 14.01
C ALA A 258 -10.97 16.25 14.09
N PRO A 259 -11.43 15.68 12.96
CA PRO A 259 -12.07 14.39 13.00
C PRO A 259 -11.11 13.43 13.69
N THR A 260 -11.50 12.95 14.87
CA THR A 260 -10.62 12.10 15.66
C THR A 260 -10.35 10.85 14.83
N ARG A 261 -9.12 10.31 14.85
CA ARG A 261 -8.83 8.98 14.24
C ARG A 261 -9.60 7.84 14.94
N GLY A 262 -10.45 8.21 15.90
CA GLY A 262 -11.09 7.37 16.88
C GLY A 262 -10.08 6.71 17.80
N ARG A 263 -10.50 6.48 19.04
CA ARG A 263 -9.72 5.70 20.00
C ARG A 263 -10.20 4.26 20.01
N ASP A 264 -9.34 3.37 20.47
CA ASP A 264 -9.81 2.05 20.87
C ASP A 264 -10.78 2.20 22.06
N PRO A 265 -11.90 1.44 22.07
CA PRO A 265 -12.83 1.46 23.18
C PRO A 265 -12.14 0.92 24.44
N ASP A 266 -12.32 1.60 25.57
CA ASP A 266 -11.72 1.17 26.83
C ASP A 266 -12.42 -0.08 27.35
N ALA A 267 -11.68 -1.02 27.96
CA ALA A 267 -12.24 -2.28 28.43
C ALA A 267 -13.41 -2.09 29.43
N ASN A 268 -13.36 -1.04 30.25
CA ASN A 268 -14.43 -0.69 31.19
C ASN A 268 -15.65 -0.11 30.46
N GLU A 269 -15.46 0.67 29.40
CA GLU A 269 -16.56 1.17 28.58
C GLU A 269 -17.25 0.05 27.80
N VAL A 270 -16.47 -0.91 27.30
CA VAL A 270 -16.97 -2.13 26.67
C VAL A 270 -17.79 -2.95 27.67
N GLU A 271 -17.26 -3.20 28.87
CA GLU A 271 -17.96 -3.95 29.92
C GLU A 271 -19.28 -3.26 30.35
N ARG A 272 -19.26 -1.94 30.52
CA ARG A 272 -20.46 -1.16 30.88
C ARG A 272 -21.48 -1.12 29.75
N GLY A 273 -21.04 -0.93 28.50
CA GLY A 273 -21.90 -0.99 27.33
C GLY A 273 -22.55 -2.35 27.14
N GLN A 274 -21.80 -3.43 27.38
CA GLN A 274 -22.32 -4.80 27.39
C GLN A 274 -23.43 -4.99 28.43
N ALA A 275 -23.23 -4.50 29.66
CA ALA A 275 -24.22 -4.59 30.72
C ALA A 275 -25.52 -3.83 30.38
N ILE A 276 -25.41 -2.65 29.76
CA ILE A 276 -26.56 -1.85 29.31
C ILE A 276 -27.35 -2.59 28.23
N ILE A 277 -26.65 -3.16 27.24
CA ILE A 277 -27.28 -3.93 26.17
C ILE A 277 -27.95 -5.21 26.71
N ALA A 278 -27.30 -5.94 27.61
CA ALA A 278 -27.85 -7.14 28.22
C ALA A 278 -29.10 -6.86 29.08
N GLY A 279 -29.20 -5.65 29.65
CA GLY A 279 -30.37 -5.19 30.39
C GLY A 279 -31.47 -4.57 29.53
N SER A 280 -31.28 -4.48 28.21
CA SER A 280 -32.20 -3.84 27.25
C SER A 280 -32.84 -4.89 26.32
N ASP A 281 -33.81 -4.46 25.51
CA ASP A 281 -34.47 -5.27 24.48
C ASP A 281 -33.73 -5.27 23.12
N CYS A 282 -32.55 -4.64 23.04
CA CYS A 282 -31.69 -4.59 21.85
C CYS A 282 -31.44 -5.97 21.23
N LEU A 283 -31.30 -7.03 22.06
CA LEU A 283 -31.07 -8.41 21.64
C LEU A 283 -32.26 -9.06 20.92
N GLY A 284 -33.45 -8.45 20.99
CA GLY A 284 -34.61 -8.90 20.22
C GLY A 284 -34.51 -8.57 18.72
N CYS A 285 -33.68 -7.59 18.35
CA CYS A 285 -33.55 -7.12 16.96
C CYS A 285 -32.11 -7.08 16.43
N HIS A 286 -31.10 -7.19 17.28
CA HIS A 286 -29.68 -7.15 16.91
C HIS A 286 -28.89 -8.32 17.50
N ALA A 287 -27.80 -8.71 16.84
CA ALA A 287 -26.82 -9.66 17.36
C ALA A 287 -25.38 -9.20 17.03
N ALA A 288 -24.39 -9.77 17.71
CA ALA A 288 -22.99 -9.36 17.58
C ALA A 288 -22.43 -9.57 16.16
N GLY A 289 -22.61 -10.75 15.56
CA GLY A 289 -21.97 -11.12 14.30
C GLY A 289 -22.90 -11.44 13.13
N HIS A 290 -24.22 -11.34 13.30
CA HIS A 290 -25.19 -11.64 12.23
C HIS A 290 -26.45 -10.78 12.35
N ARG A 291 -27.15 -10.59 11.24
CA ARG A 291 -28.38 -9.79 11.15
C ARG A 291 -29.56 -10.56 11.75
N VAL A 292 -30.45 -9.87 12.48
CA VAL A 292 -31.72 -10.44 12.97
C VAL A 292 -32.90 -9.77 12.26
N SER A 293 -33.38 -8.64 12.78
CA SER A 293 -34.31 -7.73 12.08
C SER A 293 -33.64 -6.39 11.78
N GLY A 294 -32.75 -5.92 12.68
CA GLY A 294 -31.77 -4.85 12.47
C GLY A 294 -30.36 -5.39 12.10
N PRO A 295 -29.43 -4.50 11.71
CA PRO A 295 -28.05 -4.86 11.35
C PRO A 295 -27.28 -5.50 12.52
N ALA A 296 -26.25 -6.31 12.21
CA ALA A 296 -25.35 -6.85 13.22
C ALA A 296 -24.51 -5.72 13.86
N TRP A 297 -24.12 -5.87 15.12
CA TRP A 297 -23.22 -4.89 15.76
C TRP A 297 -21.85 -4.84 15.09
N SER A 298 -21.34 -5.97 14.58
CA SER A 298 -20.13 -6.02 13.77
C SER A 298 -20.25 -5.21 12.47
N GLN A 299 -21.43 -5.13 11.87
CA GLN A 299 -21.67 -4.32 10.67
C GLN A 299 -21.74 -2.82 11.01
N ILE A 300 -22.32 -2.47 12.16
CA ILE A 300 -22.29 -1.09 12.67
C ILE A 300 -20.85 -0.71 13.02
N SER A 301 -20.15 -1.55 13.76
CA SER A 301 -18.73 -1.37 14.11
C SER A 301 -17.84 -1.27 12.90
N GLY A 302 -17.99 -2.17 11.92
CA GLY A 302 -17.22 -2.23 10.67
C GLY A 302 -17.35 -0.94 9.86
N LYS A 303 -18.57 -0.42 9.73
CA LYS A 303 -18.83 0.90 9.11
C LYS A 303 -18.01 2.03 9.75
N PHE A 304 -17.68 1.91 11.04
CA PHE A 304 -16.90 2.88 11.80
C PHE A 304 -15.54 2.31 12.30
N ARG A 305 -15.11 1.18 11.72
CA ARG A 305 -13.81 0.50 11.90
C ARG A 305 -13.41 0.12 13.30
N GLY A 306 -14.35 -0.21 14.17
CA GLY A 306 -13.98 -0.60 15.51
C GLY A 306 -13.55 0.57 16.42
N LYS A 307 -13.61 1.81 15.93
CA LYS A 307 -13.05 2.98 16.61
C LYS A 307 -14.15 3.87 17.21
N VAL A 308 -13.88 4.34 18.42
CA VAL A 308 -14.73 5.28 19.13
C VAL A 308 -14.37 6.70 18.70
N GLN A 309 -15.20 7.28 17.84
CA GLN A 309 -15.14 8.70 17.44
C GLN A 309 -16.31 9.41 18.10
N ASP A 310 -16.07 10.55 18.78
CA ASP A 310 -17.10 11.19 19.59
C ASP A 310 -18.32 11.63 18.78
N GLU A 311 -18.10 12.06 17.54
CA GLU A 311 -19.16 12.45 16.60
C GLU A 311 -20.01 11.25 16.16
N VAL A 312 -19.36 10.10 15.92
CA VAL A 312 -20.04 8.84 15.56
C VAL A 312 -20.86 8.33 16.75
N VAL A 313 -20.27 8.35 17.94
CA VAL A 313 -20.91 7.91 19.18
C VAL A 313 -22.15 8.77 19.47
N GLU A 314 -22.04 10.08 19.27
CA GLU A 314 -23.15 11.01 19.45
C GLU A 314 -24.31 10.74 18.49
N VAL A 315 -24.01 10.63 17.18
CA VAL A 315 -25.04 10.35 16.16
C VAL A 315 -25.76 9.04 16.42
N LEU A 316 -25.01 7.97 16.72
CA LEU A 316 -25.60 6.65 16.98
C LEU A 316 -26.38 6.62 18.31
N ALA A 317 -25.90 7.33 19.35
CA ALA A 317 -26.61 7.41 20.62
C ALA A 317 -27.96 8.14 20.46
N ASN A 318 -28.02 9.17 19.61
CA ASN A 318 -29.27 9.84 19.29
C ASN A 318 -30.23 8.92 18.52
N HIS A 319 -29.74 8.17 17.53
CA HIS A 319 -30.56 7.17 16.85
C HIS A 319 -31.15 6.15 17.82
N VAL A 320 -30.39 5.64 18.79
CA VAL A 320 -30.88 4.69 19.81
C VAL A 320 -32.04 5.29 20.62
N ARG A 321 -31.93 6.56 21.02
CA ARG A 321 -32.92 7.22 21.89
C ARG A 321 -34.16 7.67 21.14
N GLU A 322 -34.01 8.15 19.92
CA GLU A 322 -35.10 8.75 19.13
C GLU A 322 -35.74 7.78 18.12
N GLY A 323 -35.10 6.63 17.89
CA GLY A 323 -35.49 5.71 16.83
C GLY A 323 -35.02 6.21 15.46
N VAL A 324 -34.95 5.30 14.49
CA VAL A 324 -34.52 5.65 13.13
C VAL A 324 -35.13 4.71 12.08
N VAL A 325 -35.40 5.24 10.89
CA VAL A 325 -35.82 4.47 9.71
C VAL A 325 -35.03 4.94 8.49
N GLY A 326 -34.72 4.06 7.54
CA GLY A 326 -34.05 4.38 6.28
C GLY A 326 -32.53 4.29 6.29
N VAL A 327 -31.87 4.46 7.45
CA VAL A 327 -30.39 4.44 7.54
C VAL A 327 -29.79 3.03 7.36
N TRP A 328 -30.53 1.99 7.76
CA TRP A 328 -30.11 0.58 7.70
C TRP A 328 -31.17 -0.33 7.06
N GLY A 329 -32.12 0.26 6.32
CA GLY A 329 -33.27 -0.40 5.72
C GLY A 329 -34.62 0.20 6.12
N GLN A 330 -35.69 -0.41 5.61
CA GLN A 330 -37.08 0.08 5.80
C GLN A 330 -37.72 -0.40 7.11
N VAL A 331 -37.07 -1.29 7.86
CA VAL A 331 -37.56 -1.75 9.17
C VAL A 331 -37.21 -0.67 10.21
N PRO A 332 -38.19 0.01 10.84
CA PRO A 332 -37.93 1.08 11.79
C PRO A 332 -37.36 0.51 13.10
N MET A 333 -36.32 1.14 13.62
CA MET A 333 -35.81 0.87 14.97
C MET A 333 -36.65 1.67 16.00
N PRO A 334 -37.32 1.00 16.96
CA PRO A 334 -38.07 1.69 18.00
C PRO A 334 -37.19 2.62 18.86
N PRO A 335 -37.73 3.74 19.36
CA PRO A 335 -37.00 4.66 20.22
C PRO A 335 -36.79 4.08 21.63
N HIS A 336 -35.63 4.37 22.23
CA HIS A 336 -35.32 4.02 23.63
C HIS A 336 -35.14 5.29 24.49
N PRO A 337 -36.19 6.12 24.68
CA PRO A 337 -36.09 7.38 25.42
C PRO A 337 -35.78 7.18 26.90
N GLN A 338 -35.95 5.96 27.42
CA GLN A 338 -35.60 5.56 28.78
C GLN A 338 -34.10 5.43 29.03
N LEU A 339 -33.27 5.28 27.98
CA LEU A 339 -31.82 5.29 28.12
C LEU A 339 -31.32 6.72 28.30
N SER A 340 -30.51 6.93 29.33
CA SER A 340 -29.80 8.20 29.48
C SER A 340 -28.84 8.42 28.31
N GLU A 341 -28.48 9.67 28.03
CA GLU A 341 -27.51 9.99 26.98
C GLU A 341 -26.18 9.26 27.20
N GLN A 342 -25.73 9.21 28.45
CA GLN A 342 -24.49 8.53 28.82
C GLN A 342 -24.58 7.00 28.60
N ASP A 343 -25.71 6.39 28.92
CA ASP A 343 -25.90 4.95 28.73
C ASP A 343 -26.01 4.60 27.24
N ALA A 344 -26.67 5.43 26.44
CA ALA A 344 -26.74 5.26 24.99
C ALA A 344 -25.34 5.36 24.35
N ARG A 345 -24.51 6.32 24.79
CA ARG A 345 -23.12 6.45 24.32
C ARG A 345 -22.27 5.23 24.70
N LEU A 346 -22.45 4.65 25.89
CA LEU A 346 -21.74 3.45 26.32
C LEU A 346 -22.20 2.19 25.57
N ALA A 347 -23.51 2.04 25.34
CA ALA A 347 -24.04 0.96 24.52
C ALA A 347 -23.48 1.03 23.09
N VAL A 348 -23.45 2.22 22.48
CA VAL A 348 -22.84 2.46 21.18
C VAL A 348 -21.33 2.18 21.19
N THR A 349 -20.62 2.58 22.23
CA THR A 349 -19.18 2.31 22.37
C THR A 349 -18.89 0.81 22.38
N TYR A 350 -19.71 0.00 23.06
CA TYR A 350 -19.62 -1.45 22.97
C TYR A 350 -19.99 -1.96 21.57
N ILE A 351 -21.06 -1.47 20.95
CA ILE A 351 -21.41 -1.85 19.56
C ILE A 351 -20.23 -1.62 18.64
N LEU A 352 -19.57 -0.46 18.76
CA LEU A 352 -18.37 -0.11 18.01
C LEU A 352 -17.17 -0.99 18.36
N SER A 353 -17.12 -1.69 19.50
CA SER A 353 -16.02 -2.61 19.81
C SER A 353 -16.20 -4.02 19.23
N VAL A 354 -17.33 -4.31 18.60
CA VAL A 354 -17.62 -5.66 18.08
C VAL A 354 -16.89 -5.85 16.75
N GLY A 355 -15.85 -6.68 16.72
CA GLY A 355 -15.09 -6.97 15.50
C GLY A 355 -15.93 -7.58 14.37
N GLU A 356 -15.50 -7.35 13.13
CA GLU A 356 -16.09 -8.05 11.98
C GLU A 356 -15.82 -9.55 12.08
N PRO A 357 -16.82 -10.41 11.80
CA PRO A 357 -16.56 -11.83 11.63
C PRO A 357 -15.59 -12.02 10.48
N GLU A 358 -14.60 -12.88 10.68
CA GLU A 358 -13.48 -13.20 9.77
C GLU A 358 -13.92 -13.94 8.48
N GLN A 359 -15.21 -13.97 8.17
CA GLN A 359 -15.77 -14.71 7.04
C GLN A 359 -16.49 -13.76 6.08
N ASP A 360 -16.17 -13.90 4.80
CA ASP A 360 -16.99 -13.39 3.70
C ASP A 360 -18.45 -13.79 3.97
N ALA A 361 -19.37 -12.82 4.00
CA ALA A 361 -20.76 -13.08 4.34
C ALA A 361 -21.46 -13.97 3.29
N ALA A 362 -20.89 -14.05 2.07
CA ALA A 362 -21.38 -14.88 0.98
C ALA A 362 -20.19 -15.35 0.10
N PRO A 363 -19.35 -16.28 0.58
CA PRO A 363 -18.23 -16.75 -0.21
C PRO A 363 -18.73 -17.45 -1.48
N PRO A 364 -17.96 -17.40 -2.59
CA PRO A 364 -18.29 -18.17 -3.77
C PRO A 364 -18.33 -19.67 -3.41
N LEU A 365 -19.36 -20.35 -3.91
CA LEU A 365 -19.61 -21.76 -3.65
C LEU A 365 -19.22 -22.59 -4.88
N ASP A 366 -18.70 -23.79 -4.64
CA ASP A 366 -18.49 -24.80 -5.67
C ASP A 366 -19.81 -25.45 -6.11
N ALA A 367 -19.73 -26.38 -7.07
CA ALA A 367 -20.89 -27.08 -7.63
C ALA A 367 -21.68 -27.90 -6.57
N ASP A 368 -21.05 -28.27 -5.46
CA ASP A 368 -21.66 -29.00 -4.35
C ASP A 368 -22.21 -28.05 -3.26
N GLY A 369 -22.13 -26.73 -3.49
CA GLY A 369 -22.60 -25.70 -2.56
C GLY A 369 -21.65 -25.43 -1.39
N LYS A 370 -20.39 -25.88 -1.47
CA LYS A 370 -19.38 -25.65 -0.43
C LYS A 370 -18.54 -24.39 -0.76
N PRO A 371 -18.20 -23.54 0.22
CA PRO A 371 -17.32 -22.40 0.00
C PRO A 371 -15.95 -22.83 -0.55
N TYR A 372 -15.47 -22.12 -1.58
CA TYR A 372 -14.10 -22.27 -2.02
C TYR A 372 -13.12 -21.85 -0.91
N PRO A 373 -11.96 -22.52 -0.78
CA PRO A 373 -10.90 -22.06 0.11
C PRO A 373 -10.40 -20.69 -0.37
N ALA A 374 -10.08 -19.82 0.58
CA ALA A 374 -9.64 -18.46 0.32
C ALA A 374 -8.31 -18.22 1.04
N THR A 375 -7.36 -17.57 0.37
CA THR A 375 -6.09 -17.15 0.98
C THR A 375 -5.80 -15.69 0.69
N ARG A 376 -5.25 -14.97 1.67
CA ARG A 376 -4.70 -13.61 1.49
C ARG A 376 -3.17 -13.63 1.41
N GLU A 377 -2.58 -14.83 1.31
CA GLU A 377 -1.15 -14.97 1.11
C GLU A 377 -0.77 -14.41 -0.27
N PHE A 378 0.27 -13.59 -0.24
CA PHE A 378 0.93 -13.07 -1.43
C PHE A 378 2.33 -13.68 -1.52
N ASP A 379 2.89 -13.66 -2.73
CA ASP A 379 4.29 -14.00 -2.92
C ASP A 379 5.20 -13.15 -2.02
N THR A 380 6.20 -13.78 -1.42
CA THR A 380 7.16 -13.15 -0.50
C THR A 380 8.51 -12.90 -1.16
N LEU A 381 8.56 -12.99 -2.49
CA LEU A 381 9.78 -12.72 -3.25
C LEU A 381 10.25 -11.27 -3.07
N PRO A 382 11.57 -11.05 -3.07
CA PRO A 382 12.12 -9.71 -3.05
C PRO A 382 11.66 -8.91 -4.27
N ARG A 383 11.15 -7.70 -4.04
CA ARG A 383 10.83 -6.76 -5.11
C ARG A 383 12.10 -6.31 -5.83
N LEU A 384 11.97 -5.93 -7.10
CA LEU A 384 13.07 -5.27 -7.83
C LEU A 384 13.49 -3.99 -7.10
N THR A 385 14.80 -3.79 -6.97
CA THR A 385 15.38 -2.58 -6.35
C THR A 385 16.22 -1.77 -7.32
N ALA A 386 16.59 -2.34 -8.48
CA ALA A 386 17.47 -1.73 -9.45
C ALA A 386 16.73 -1.32 -10.74
N VAL A 387 17.35 -0.38 -11.47
CA VAL A 387 16.92 0.04 -12.81
C VAL A 387 17.08 -1.10 -13.79
N HIS A 388 16.12 -1.27 -14.70
CA HIS A 388 16.17 -2.29 -15.74
C HIS A 388 17.48 -2.22 -16.55
N PRO A 389 18.25 -3.31 -16.74
CA PRO A 389 19.60 -3.29 -17.32
C PRO A 389 19.70 -2.76 -18.75
N SER A 390 18.58 -2.73 -19.46
CA SER A 390 18.50 -2.16 -20.81
C SER A 390 18.30 -0.65 -20.89
N PHE A 391 18.15 0.03 -19.74
CA PHE A 391 17.89 1.46 -19.68
C PHE A 391 18.97 2.17 -18.85
N THR A 392 19.30 3.42 -19.19
CA THR A 392 19.92 4.34 -18.23
C THR A 392 18.84 5.14 -17.54
N LEU A 393 19.07 5.50 -16.29
CA LEU A 393 18.27 6.45 -15.53
C LEU A 393 19.07 7.73 -15.30
N GLU A 394 18.44 8.88 -15.47
CA GLU A 394 19.03 10.20 -15.24
C GLU A 394 18.04 11.07 -14.46
N ASN A 395 18.48 11.69 -13.37
CA ASN A 395 17.68 12.69 -12.66
C ASN A 395 17.64 14.00 -13.45
N VAL A 396 16.42 14.45 -13.79
CA VAL A 396 16.17 15.70 -14.54
C VAL A 396 16.01 16.88 -13.58
N ALA A 397 15.50 16.64 -12.37
CA ALA A 397 15.35 17.69 -11.36
C ALA A 397 16.73 18.23 -10.91
N PRO A 398 16.96 19.55 -10.95
CA PRO A 398 18.14 20.14 -10.33
C PRO A 398 18.06 20.07 -8.81
N ASP A 399 19.20 20.18 -8.13
CA ASP A 399 19.25 20.21 -6.67
C ASP A 399 18.32 21.28 -6.08
N GLY A 400 17.57 20.91 -5.04
CA GLY A 400 16.56 21.76 -4.38
C GLY A 400 15.20 21.82 -5.08
N PHE A 401 15.05 21.25 -6.29
CA PHE A 401 13.74 21.09 -6.93
C PHE A 401 13.18 19.70 -6.64
N GLU A 402 12.11 19.64 -5.85
CA GLU A 402 11.54 18.40 -5.32
C GLU A 402 10.07 18.20 -5.78
N PRO A 403 9.81 18.05 -7.08
CA PRO A 403 8.45 18.05 -7.61
C PRO A 403 7.68 16.79 -7.23
N LYS A 404 6.52 16.97 -6.62
CA LYS A 404 5.52 15.90 -6.43
C LYS A 404 4.68 15.79 -7.70
N VAL A 405 5.15 15.07 -8.70
CA VAL A 405 4.60 15.17 -10.06
C VAL A 405 3.16 14.66 -10.13
N GLY A 406 2.20 15.59 -10.26
CA GLY A 406 0.77 15.31 -10.41
C GLY A 406 0.33 15.18 -11.87
N GLY A 407 1.00 15.88 -12.78
CA GLY A 407 0.77 15.80 -14.23
C GLY A 407 1.97 16.34 -15.01
N MET A 408 2.19 15.88 -16.23
CA MET A 408 3.29 16.36 -17.07
C MET A 408 3.02 16.17 -18.56
N ASP A 409 3.51 17.09 -19.38
CA ASP A 409 3.43 17.04 -20.85
C ASP A 409 4.53 17.92 -21.50
N PHE A 410 4.78 17.79 -22.79
CA PHE A 410 5.76 18.61 -23.53
C PHE A 410 5.10 19.73 -24.33
N ARG A 411 5.67 20.94 -24.22
CA ARG A 411 5.39 22.02 -25.17
C ARG A 411 5.99 21.69 -26.55
N PRO A 412 5.44 22.29 -27.64
CA PRO A 412 6.00 22.14 -28.98
C PRO A 412 7.47 22.56 -29.13
N ASP A 413 7.99 23.41 -28.24
CA ASP A 413 9.39 23.85 -28.22
C ASP A 413 10.34 22.86 -27.50
N GLY A 414 9.82 21.74 -27.01
CA GLY A 414 10.58 20.68 -26.35
C GLY A 414 10.79 20.88 -24.84
N LYS A 415 10.24 21.93 -24.24
CA LYS A 415 10.24 22.11 -22.79
C LYS A 415 9.18 21.22 -22.14
N LEU A 416 9.53 20.57 -21.05
CA LEU A 416 8.62 19.77 -20.23
C LEU A 416 7.82 20.71 -19.32
N VAL A 417 6.51 20.49 -19.21
CA VAL A 417 5.63 21.18 -18.27
C VAL A 417 5.24 20.18 -17.19
N VAL A 418 5.35 20.57 -15.91
CA VAL A 418 5.06 19.71 -14.76
C VAL A 418 4.13 20.43 -13.79
N ALA A 419 2.99 19.82 -13.48
CA ALA A 419 2.14 20.20 -12.36
C ALA A 419 2.55 19.44 -11.10
N SER A 420 2.62 20.14 -9.97
CA SER A 420 3.01 19.56 -8.68
C SER A 420 1.80 19.41 -7.75
N TRP A 421 1.69 18.23 -7.13
CA TRP A 421 0.73 17.91 -6.08
C TRP A 421 1.31 18.29 -4.72
N ASP A 422 1.38 19.59 -4.48
CA ASP A 422 1.90 20.21 -3.27
C ASP A 422 1.01 21.35 -2.77
N LEU A 423 1.52 22.09 -1.76
CA LEU A 423 0.85 23.23 -1.16
C LEU A 423 0.49 24.34 -2.14
N ASP A 424 1.35 24.57 -3.11
CA ASP A 424 1.25 25.71 -4.00
C ASP A 424 0.42 25.37 -5.24
N GLY A 425 0.23 24.08 -5.55
CA GLY A 425 -0.40 23.66 -6.80
C GLY A 425 0.30 24.29 -7.99
N ALA A 426 1.63 24.26 -7.96
CA ALA A 426 2.46 24.97 -8.92
C ALA A 426 2.55 24.22 -10.26
N VAL A 427 2.78 25.00 -11.32
CA VAL A 427 3.16 24.48 -12.64
C VAL A 427 4.52 25.03 -13.01
N TYR A 428 5.40 24.15 -13.47
CA TYR A 428 6.78 24.43 -13.80
C TYR A 428 7.03 24.16 -15.27
N LEU A 429 7.83 25.02 -15.88
CA LEU A 429 8.46 24.82 -17.17
C LEU A 429 9.90 24.36 -16.95
N ILE A 430 10.27 23.24 -17.56
CA ILE A 430 11.54 22.55 -17.36
C ILE A 430 12.20 22.35 -18.72
N GLN A 431 13.46 22.76 -18.84
CA GLN A 431 14.30 22.46 -19.99
C GLN A 431 15.35 21.41 -19.59
N PRO A 432 15.09 20.10 -19.81
CA PRO A 432 15.84 19.01 -19.18
C PRO A 432 17.37 19.10 -19.33
N ASP A 433 17.83 19.54 -20.50
CA ASP A 433 19.26 19.58 -20.83
C ASP A 433 19.92 20.96 -20.55
N ALA A 434 19.16 21.92 -20.00
CA ALA A 434 19.72 23.20 -19.62
C ALA A 434 20.58 23.10 -18.34
N PRO A 435 21.56 24.01 -18.14
CA PRO A 435 22.27 24.13 -16.86
C PRO A 435 21.30 24.40 -15.71
N ALA A 436 21.58 23.83 -14.53
CA ALA A 436 20.68 23.88 -13.35
C ALA A 436 20.06 25.27 -13.05
N PRO A 437 20.81 26.39 -13.07
CA PRO A 437 20.23 27.72 -12.76
C PRO A 437 19.17 28.22 -13.73
N ALA A 438 19.11 27.67 -14.95
CA ALA A 438 18.15 28.04 -15.99
C ALA A 438 17.20 26.89 -16.34
N ARG A 439 17.24 25.78 -15.59
CA ARG A 439 16.56 24.54 -15.93
C ARG A 439 15.08 24.58 -15.63
N VAL A 440 14.69 25.20 -14.52
CA VAL A 440 13.31 25.16 -14.00
C VAL A 440 12.82 26.58 -13.79
N ARG A 441 11.62 26.86 -14.28
CA ARG A 441 10.91 28.12 -14.06
C ARG A 441 9.48 27.81 -13.60
N ARG A 442 9.06 28.40 -12.49
CA ARG A 442 7.65 28.38 -12.08
C ARG A 442 6.86 29.32 -13.00
N ILE A 443 5.78 28.81 -13.58
CA ILE A 443 4.95 29.54 -14.54
C ILE A 443 3.53 29.78 -14.02
N ALA A 444 3.03 28.91 -13.14
CA ALA A 444 1.71 29.03 -12.54
C ALA A 444 1.71 28.54 -11.09
N GLU A 445 0.68 28.92 -10.35
CA GLU A 445 0.46 28.56 -8.94
C GLU A 445 -1.01 28.69 -8.54
N GLY A 446 -1.35 28.21 -7.35
CA GLY A 446 -2.67 28.35 -6.73
C GLY A 446 -3.69 27.30 -7.18
N LEU A 447 -3.28 26.20 -7.82
CA LEU A 447 -4.17 25.14 -8.27
C LEU A 447 -4.47 24.13 -7.15
N HIS A 448 -5.61 23.45 -7.22
CA HIS A 448 -6.04 22.51 -6.19
C HIS A 448 -5.89 21.05 -6.62
N GLU A 449 -4.91 20.37 -6.03
CA GLU A 449 -4.58 18.97 -6.31
C GLU A 449 -4.49 18.70 -7.84
N PRO A 450 -3.59 19.38 -8.58
CA PRO A 450 -3.52 19.29 -10.04
C PRO A 450 -2.92 17.94 -10.48
N LEU A 451 -3.79 16.92 -10.55
CA LEU A 451 -3.44 15.54 -10.86
C LEU A 451 -3.66 15.17 -12.33
N GLY A 452 -3.82 16.17 -13.19
CA GLY A 452 -3.72 16.01 -14.63
C GLY A 452 -3.32 17.26 -15.38
N LEU A 453 -2.55 17.08 -16.45
CA LEU A 453 -2.01 18.16 -17.27
C LEU A 453 -1.88 17.68 -18.72
N SER A 454 -2.18 18.56 -19.68
CA SER A 454 -1.95 18.29 -21.11
C SER A 454 -1.70 19.57 -21.90
N MET A 455 -0.90 19.43 -22.95
CA MET A 455 -0.72 20.41 -24.01
C MET A 455 -1.59 20.04 -25.21
N VAL A 456 -2.37 20.99 -25.73
CA VAL A 456 -3.08 20.85 -27.02
C VAL A 456 -2.59 21.97 -27.94
N GLY A 457 -1.61 21.64 -28.79
CA GLY A 457 -0.84 22.67 -29.49
C GLY A 457 0.01 23.46 -28.51
N ASP A 458 -0.17 24.78 -28.47
CA ASP A 458 0.48 25.70 -27.53
C ASP A 458 -0.36 25.99 -26.27
N ARG A 459 -1.57 25.44 -26.17
CA ARG A 459 -2.50 25.67 -25.07
C ARG A 459 -2.28 24.67 -23.94
N LEU A 460 -2.20 25.16 -22.70
CA LEU A 460 -1.95 24.38 -21.51
C LEU A 460 -3.23 24.18 -20.69
N PHE A 461 -3.58 22.92 -20.43
CA PHE A 461 -4.74 22.55 -19.64
C PHE A 461 -4.33 21.78 -18.39
N VAL A 462 -4.96 22.10 -17.27
CA VAL A 462 -4.77 21.42 -15.99
C VAL A 462 -6.11 20.97 -15.44
N LEU A 463 -6.17 19.69 -15.11
CA LEU A 463 -7.27 19.10 -14.36
C LEU A 463 -6.99 19.24 -12.86
N GLN A 464 -7.84 20.02 -12.21
CA GLN A 464 -7.90 20.13 -10.76
C GLN A 464 -9.01 19.22 -10.24
N LYS A 465 -9.00 18.94 -8.94
CA LYS A 465 -10.08 18.21 -8.25
C LYS A 465 -11.49 18.71 -8.58
N GLN A 466 -11.63 20.01 -8.83
CA GLN A 466 -12.91 20.70 -8.91
C GLN A 466 -13.24 21.20 -10.33
N GLU A 467 -12.26 21.30 -11.23
CA GLU A 467 -12.47 21.91 -12.55
C GLU A 467 -11.36 21.56 -13.53
N LEU A 468 -11.67 21.67 -14.82
CA LEU A 468 -10.70 21.71 -15.91
C LEU A 468 -10.41 23.17 -16.22
N THR A 469 -9.14 23.54 -16.17
CA THR A 469 -8.68 24.94 -16.31
C THR A 469 -7.69 25.06 -17.45
N GLU A 470 -7.84 26.07 -18.29
CA GLU A 470 -6.83 26.51 -19.24
C GLU A 470 -5.95 27.57 -18.58
N LEU A 471 -4.64 27.41 -18.70
CA LEU A 471 -3.64 28.35 -18.21
C LEU A 471 -3.12 29.16 -19.39
N ILE A 472 -3.24 30.48 -19.30
CA ILE A 472 -3.00 31.42 -20.40
C ILE A 472 -1.97 32.47 -19.98
N ASP A 473 -0.85 32.48 -20.69
CA ASP A 473 0.11 33.58 -20.74
C ASP A 473 -0.40 34.62 -21.76
N THR A 474 -0.62 35.85 -21.31
CA THR A 474 -1.23 36.91 -22.15
C THR A 474 -0.22 37.89 -22.72
N ASP A 475 1.03 37.90 -22.24
CA ASP A 475 2.07 38.83 -22.67
C ASP A 475 3.32 38.15 -23.27
N GLY A 476 3.37 36.82 -23.25
CA GLY A 476 4.39 35.99 -23.88
C GLY A 476 5.66 35.84 -23.04
N ASP A 477 5.62 36.14 -21.75
CA ASP A 477 6.78 36.06 -20.86
C ASP A 477 6.97 34.66 -20.22
N ASP A 478 6.16 33.66 -20.59
CA ASP A 478 6.01 32.32 -20.03
C ASP A 478 5.34 32.25 -18.64
N ILE A 479 4.91 33.35 -18.03
CA ILE A 479 4.14 33.36 -16.77
C ILE A 479 2.65 33.36 -17.09
N ILE A 480 1.89 32.59 -16.31
CA ILE A 480 0.44 32.51 -16.47
C ILE A 480 -0.22 33.72 -15.80
N ASP A 481 -0.89 34.52 -16.63
CA ASP A 481 -1.67 35.68 -16.21
C ASP A 481 -3.12 35.32 -15.93
N ARG A 482 -3.66 34.34 -16.66
CA ARG A 482 -5.09 34.06 -16.67
C ARG A 482 -5.38 32.56 -16.60
N TYR A 483 -6.36 32.23 -15.78
CA TYR A 483 -6.82 30.87 -15.49
C TYR A 483 -8.28 30.80 -15.89
N ASP A 484 -8.58 30.19 -17.03
CA ASP A 484 -9.95 30.11 -17.55
C ASP A 484 -10.57 28.75 -17.22
N THR A 485 -11.73 28.73 -16.56
CA THR A 485 -12.46 27.50 -16.26
C THR A 485 -13.16 27.02 -17.54
N ILE A 486 -12.68 25.89 -18.08
CA ILE A 486 -13.28 25.23 -19.24
C ILE A 486 -14.54 24.49 -18.82
N SER A 487 -14.44 23.66 -17.76
CA SER A 487 -15.58 22.96 -17.21
C SER A 487 -15.44 22.72 -15.72
N ASP A 488 -16.56 22.83 -15.03
CA ASP A 488 -16.75 22.53 -13.61
C ASP A 488 -18.00 21.65 -13.40
N ALA A 489 -18.41 20.92 -14.44
CA ALA A 489 -19.70 20.25 -14.54
C ALA A 489 -19.92 19.09 -13.54
N TRP A 490 -18.88 18.63 -12.84
CA TRP A 490 -18.99 17.58 -11.83
C TRP A 490 -19.09 18.15 -10.41
N PRO A 491 -19.87 17.55 -9.50
CA PRO A 491 -19.85 17.93 -8.09
C PRO A 491 -18.48 17.64 -7.45
N ALA A 492 -18.07 18.53 -6.54
CA ALA A 492 -16.81 18.38 -5.81
C ALA A 492 -17.09 18.11 -4.33
N SER A 493 -16.21 17.34 -3.67
CA SER A 493 -16.26 17.11 -2.23
C SER A 493 -15.02 17.66 -1.54
N ALA A 494 -15.13 17.93 -0.23
CA ALA A 494 -13.98 18.24 0.62
C ALA A 494 -13.25 16.99 1.12
N ASN A 495 -13.65 15.79 0.69
CA ASN A 495 -13.02 14.55 1.11
C ASN A 495 -11.57 14.48 0.58
N PHE A 496 -10.64 14.04 1.42
CA PHE A 496 -9.21 13.99 1.12
C PHE A 496 -8.84 13.01 -0.01
N HIS A 497 -9.74 12.10 -0.37
CA HIS A 497 -9.51 11.02 -1.34
C HIS A 497 -10.52 11.05 -2.49
N SER A 498 -11.08 12.23 -2.81
CA SER A 498 -11.91 12.47 -3.99
C SER A 498 -11.11 13.21 -5.06
N PHE A 499 -10.28 12.47 -5.78
CA PHE A 499 -9.34 12.98 -6.76
C PHE A 499 -9.96 13.05 -8.17
N ALA A 500 -9.40 13.95 -8.98
CA ALA A 500 -9.59 13.96 -10.43
C ALA A 500 -8.25 13.57 -11.08
N PHE A 501 -8.17 12.41 -11.72
CA PHE A 501 -6.95 11.86 -12.31
C PHE A 501 -6.99 11.97 -13.83
N GLY A 502 -5.89 12.39 -14.45
CA GLY A 502 -5.90 12.68 -15.88
C GLY A 502 -4.62 13.34 -16.35
N LEU A 503 -4.56 13.93 -17.52
CA LEU A 503 -5.64 14.33 -18.45
C LEU A 503 -5.28 13.77 -19.84
N LEU A 504 -6.22 13.15 -20.55
CA LEU A 504 -5.95 12.56 -21.87
C LEU A 504 -6.68 13.37 -22.97
N PRO A 505 -5.97 14.16 -23.79
CA PRO A 505 -6.56 14.82 -24.95
C PRO A 505 -6.73 13.83 -26.11
N ARG A 506 -7.93 13.76 -26.69
CA ARG A 506 -8.24 12.89 -27.81
C ARG A 506 -9.51 13.36 -28.53
N ASP A 507 -9.48 13.36 -29.87
CA ASP A 507 -10.63 13.64 -30.72
C ASP A 507 -11.36 14.94 -30.32
N ASP A 508 -10.62 16.04 -30.12
CA ASP A 508 -11.10 17.35 -29.64
C ASP A 508 -11.75 17.35 -28.24
N ASN A 509 -11.56 16.29 -27.47
CA ASN A 509 -12.06 16.12 -26.11
C ASN A 509 -10.94 15.84 -25.11
N PHE A 510 -11.26 16.00 -23.84
CA PHE A 510 -10.43 15.60 -22.72
C PHE A 510 -11.10 14.48 -21.95
N TYR A 511 -10.37 13.39 -21.69
CA TYR A 511 -10.81 12.26 -20.90
C TYR A 511 -10.09 12.24 -19.56
N PHE A 512 -10.85 12.07 -18.47
CA PHE A 512 -10.30 12.03 -17.12
C PHE A 512 -11.23 11.28 -16.16
N LEU A 513 -10.66 10.83 -15.05
CA LEU A 513 -11.33 9.95 -14.10
C LEU A 513 -11.60 10.67 -12.78
N LEU A 514 -12.72 10.35 -12.16
CA LEU A 514 -13.03 10.80 -10.80
C LEU A 514 -13.02 9.59 -9.85
N SER A 515 -12.23 9.68 -8.78
CA SER A 515 -12.24 8.64 -7.75
C SER A 515 -13.49 8.72 -6.89
N ILE A 516 -13.82 7.61 -6.25
CA ILE A 516 -14.81 7.60 -5.18
C ILE A 516 -14.29 8.33 -3.94
N CYS A 517 -15.21 8.80 -3.11
CA CYS A 517 -14.96 9.21 -1.74
C CYS A 517 -14.52 8.00 -0.92
N VAL A 518 -13.43 8.18 -0.16
CA VAL A 518 -12.87 7.15 0.72
C VAL A 518 -12.75 7.71 2.14
N LEU A 519 -13.07 6.88 3.13
CA LEU A 519 -12.90 7.17 4.56
C LEU A 519 -11.44 6.93 4.97
N PRO A 520 -10.91 7.63 6.00
CA PRO A 520 -9.51 7.50 6.43
C PRO A 520 -9.09 6.06 6.67
N GLY A 521 -8.28 5.45 5.78
CA GLY A 521 -7.77 4.07 5.80
C GLY A 521 -8.49 3.05 4.89
N GLY A 522 -9.18 3.52 3.85
CA GLY A 522 -9.45 2.69 2.68
C GLY A 522 -10.92 2.32 2.39
N ALA A 523 -11.82 2.28 3.36
CA ALA A 523 -13.23 1.97 3.06
C ALA A 523 -13.92 3.08 2.24
N SER A 524 -14.79 2.72 1.29
CA SER A 524 -15.63 3.70 0.59
C SER A 524 -16.52 4.49 1.53
N CYS A 525 -16.78 5.75 1.18
CA CYS A 525 -17.83 6.53 1.83
C CYS A 525 -19.20 5.89 1.58
N PRO A 526 -20.12 5.90 2.57
CA PRO A 526 -21.48 5.35 2.39
C PRO A 526 -22.28 6.06 1.31
N GLU A 527 -22.00 7.34 1.10
CA GLU A 527 -22.60 8.16 0.05
C GLU A 527 -21.51 8.64 -0.90
N GLN A 528 -21.79 8.50 -2.20
CA GLN A 528 -20.94 8.97 -3.28
C GLN A 528 -21.67 10.05 -4.08
N LEU A 529 -20.94 11.05 -4.54
CA LEU A 529 -21.46 12.06 -5.45
C LEU A 529 -21.69 11.44 -6.84
N PRO A 530 -22.72 11.88 -7.61
CA PRO A 530 -23.15 11.22 -8.86
C PRO A 530 -22.05 10.87 -9.89
N THR A 531 -20.99 11.66 -9.96
CA THR A 531 -19.89 11.48 -10.93
C THR A 531 -18.68 10.74 -10.37
N GLN A 532 -18.71 10.30 -9.11
CA GLN A 532 -17.63 9.54 -8.50
C GLN A 532 -17.55 8.11 -9.05
N GLY A 533 -16.33 7.64 -9.29
CA GLY A 533 -16.07 6.35 -9.92
C GLY A 533 -16.42 6.30 -11.41
N LYS A 534 -16.32 7.44 -12.10
CA LYS A 534 -16.66 7.61 -13.53
C LYS A 534 -15.44 8.05 -14.35
N LEU A 535 -15.44 7.65 -15.61
CA LEU A 535 -14.66 8.28 -16.68
C LEU A 535 -15.52 9.36 -17.32
N LEU A 536 -15.05 10.61 -17.29
CA LEU A 536 -15.70 11.75 -17.93
C LEU A 536 -15.00 12.11 -19.24
N ARG A 537 -15.77 12.70 -20.15
CA ARG A 537 -15.30 13.32 -21.38
C ARG A 537 -15.81 14.76 -21.44
N THR A 538 -14.90 15.71 -21.63
CA THR A 538 -15.22 17.14 -21.73
C THR A 538 -14.69 17.72 -23.04
N ASP A 539 -15.53 18.45 -23.77
CA ASP A 539 -15.09 19.21 -24.95
C ASP A 539 -14.56 20.60 -24.58
N LEU A 540 -14.00 21.33 -25.55
CA LEU A 540 -13.51 22.70 -25.35
C LEU A 540 -14.61 23.73 -25.03
N ALA A 541 -15.88 23.42 -25.27
CA ALA A 541 -17.00 24.27 -24.86
C ALA A 541 -17.42 24.03 -23.40
N GLY A 542 -16.85 23.01 -22.76
CA GLY A 542 -17.11 22.63 -21.38
C GLY A 542 -18.26 21.63 -21.22
N ASN A 543 -18.81 21.10 -22.31
CA ASN A 543 -19.84 20.06 -22.26
C ASN A 543 -19.19 18.77 -21.77
N THR A 544 -19.78 18.17 -20.73
CA THR A 544 -19.20 17.01 -20.05
C THR A 544 -20.20 15.86 -19.98
N ASP A 545 -19.78 14.69 -20.45
CA ASP A 545 -20.58 13.46 -20.42
C ASP A 545 -19.83 12.34 -19.67
N ILE A 546 -20.59 11.38 -19.14
CA ILE A 546 -20.05 10.13 -18.58
C ILE A 546 -19.81 9.13 -19.71
N VAL A 547 -18.59 8.60 -19.81
CA VAL A 547 -18.20 7.60 -20.82
C VAL A 547 -18.34 6.20 -20.28
N ALA A 548 -17.92 5.96 -19.04
CA ALA A 548 -17.89 4.64 -18.40
C ALA A 548 -17.93 4.76 -16.87
N SER A 549 -18.19 3.64 -16.18
CA SER A 549 -18.31 3.58 -14.72
C SER A 549 -17.74 2.31 -14.10
N GLY A 550 -17.88 2.15 -12.78
CA GLY A 550 -17.38 1.04 -11.98
C GLY A 550 -15.94 1.22 -11.56
N PHE A 551 -15.39 2.43 -11.57
CA PHE A 551 -14.04 2.70 -11.07
C PHE A 551 -14.04 3.02 -9.58
N ARG A 552 -12.97 2.65 -8.88
CA ARG A 552 -12.78 2.95 -7.46
C ARG A 552 -11.87 4.16 -7.28
N THR A 553 -10.57 3.98 -7.44
CA THR A 553 -9.57 5.06 -7.32
C THR A 553 -8.58 4.98 -8.48
N PRO A 554 -9.03 5.29 -9.71
CA PRO A 554 -8.30 5.00 -10.93
C PRO A 554 -7.26 6.09 -11.26
N ASN A 555 -6.02 5.93 -10.78
CA ASN A 555 -4.98 6.95 -10.94
C ASN A 555 -4.42 7.06 -12.37
N GLY A 556 -4.46 5.98 -13.17
CA GLY A 556 -3.84 5.96 -14.49
C GLY A 556 -4.84 5.99 -15.64
N ILE A 557 -4.60 6.87 -16.61
CA ILE A 557 -5.25 6.87 -17.94
C ILE A 557 -4.20 7.08 -19.03
N GLY A 558 -4.28 6.33 -20.12
CA GLY A 558 -3.34 6.44 -21.23
C GLY A 558 -3.81 5.71 -22.49
N VAL A 559 -2.95 5.69 -23.51
CA VAL A 559 -3.24 5.06 -24.80
C VAL A 559 -2.33 3.86 -25.02
N GLY A 560 -2.93 2.72 -25.35
CA GLY A 560 -2.22 1.48 -25.69
C GLY A 560 -1.65 1.50 -27.11
N ALA A 561 -0.86 0.49 -27.46
CA ALA A 561 -0.25 0.39 -28.79
C ALA A 561 -1.27 0.22 -29.94
N ASP A 562 -2.49 -0.23 -29.64
CA ASP A 562 -3.60 -0.35 -30.58
C ASP A 562 -4.43 0.94 -30.70
N GLY A 563 -4.04 1.99 -29.99
CA GLY A 563 -4.75 3.26 -29.95
C GLY A 563 -6.00 3.27 -29.07
N ALA A 564 -6.29 2.24 -28.28
CA ALA A 564 -7.41 2.25 -27.32
C ALA A 564 -7.05 3.01 -26.03
N ILE A 565 -8.07 3.48 -25.29
CA ILE A 565 -7.89 4.07 -23.97
C ILE A 565 -7.75 2.93 -22.94
N TYR A 566 -6.71 3.02 -22.10
CA TYR A 566 -6.49 2.13 -20.99
C TYR A 566 -6.53 2.88 -19.67
N VAL A 567 -7.07 2.23 -18.64
CA VAL A 567 -7.15 2.75 -17.28
C VAL A 567 -6.58 1.74 -16.31
N THR A 568 -5.84 2.21 -15.31
CA THR A 568 -5.48 1.42 -14.14
C THR A 568 -6.34 1.81 -12.96
N ASP A 569 -6.81 0.82 -12.20
CA ASP A 569 -7.66 1.04 -11.03
C ASP A 569 -7.16 0.27 -9.82
N ASN A 570 -7.32 0.87 -8.63
CA ASN A 570 -6.81 0.30 -7.39
C ASN A 570 -7.86 -0.57 -6.71
N GLN A 571 -7.38 -1.62 -6.04
CA GLN A 571 -8.18 -2.50 -5.20
C GLN A 571 -8.85 -1.78 -4.04
N GLY A 572 -9.87 -2.42 -3.48
CA GLY A 572 -10.50 -2.09 -2.21
C GLY A 572 -11.80 -2.85 -2.08
N ASP A 573 -12.79 -2.26 -1.43
CA ASP A 573 -14.14 -2.82 -1.40
C ASP A 573 -14.70 -2.94 -2.83
N TRP A 574 -15.27 -4.10 -3.12
CA TRP A 574 -15.78 -4.54 -4.42
C TRP A 574 -14.74 -4.69 -5.52
N LEU A 575 -13.49 -4.27 -5.30
CA LEU A 575 -12.37 -4.49 -6.22
C LEU A 575 -11.32 -5.36 -5.55
N PRO A 576 -11.36 -6.69 -5.74
CA PRO A 576 -10.53 -7.61 -4.98
C PRO A 576 -9.03 -7.45 -5.24
N ALA A 577 -8.64 -7.01 -6.44
CA ALA A 577 -7.27 -6.69 -6.81
C ALA A 577 -7.23 -5.48 -7.75
N SER A 578 -6.05 -4.86 -7.87
CA SER A 578 -5.80 -3.80 -8.84
C SER A 578 -5.92 -4.36 -10.27
N LYS A 579 -6.17 -3.50 -11.26
CA LYS A 579 -6.38 -3.97 -12.64
C LYS A 579 -5.97 -2.95 -13.71
N LEU A 580 -5.58 -3.46 -14.86
CA LEU A 580 -5.48 -2.74 -16.13
C LEU A 580 -6.71 -3.05 -16.98
N LEU A 581 -7.37 -2.00 -17.47
CA LEU A 581 -8.66 -2.04 -18.13
C LEU A 581 -8.58 -1.41 -19.51
N ARG A 582 -9.01 -2.14 -20.54
CA ARG A 582 -9.35 -1.55 -21.84
C ARG A 582 -10.73 -0.90 -21.78
N ILE A 583 -10.80 0.38 -22.12
CA ILE A 583 -12.04 1.16 -22.01
C ILE A 583 -12.97 0.96 -23.20
N SER A 584 -14.24 0.73 -22.90
CA SER A 584 -15.36 0.70 -23.85
C SER A 584 -16.46 1.65 -23.37
N PRO A 585 -17.05 2.49 -24.25
CA PRO A 585 -18.17 3.36 -23.89
C PRO A 585 -19.34 2.57 -23.31
N GLY A 586 -19.91 3.05 -22.21
CA GLY A 586 -20.97 2.39 -21.45
C GLY A 586 -20.49 1.21 -20.58
N GLY A 587 -19.19 0.92 -20.55
CA GLY A 587 -18.62 -0.17 -19.76
C GLY A 587 -18.74 0.05 -18.25
N PHE A 588 -18.94 -1.05 -17.53
CA PHE A 588 -18.92 -1.10 -16.07
C PHE A 588 -17.75 -1.96 -15.59
N TYR A 589 -16.90 -1.39 -14.73
CA TYR A 589 -15.61 -1.96 -14.33
C TYR A 589 -15.53 -2.39 -12.86
N GLY A 590 -16.64 -2.79 -12.24
CA GLY A 590 -16.62 -3.63 -11.04
C GLY A 590 -16.87 -2.96 -9.69
N SER A 591 -16.52 -1.68 -9.49
CA SER A 591 -16.77 -1.01 -8.20
C SER A 591 -18.25 -0.86 -7.93
N ARG A 592 -18.77 -1.55 -6.91
CA ARG A 592 -20.17 -1.45 -6.49
C ARG A 592 -20.42 -0.32 -5.49
N ALA A 593 -19.37 0.40 -5.10
CA ALA A 593 -19.49 1.59 -4.26
C ALA A 593 -20.02 2.81 -5.05
N VAL A 594 -19.97 2.78 -6.40
CA VAL A 594 -20.38 3.91 -7.24
C VAL A 594 -21.90 4.15 -7.18
N PRO A 595 -22.37 5.40 -7.36
CA PRO A 595 -23.78 5.76 -7.17
C PRO A 595 -24.64 5.49 -8.42
N ASP A 596 -24.49 4.31 -9.03
CA ASP A 596 -25.34 3.91 -10.17
C ASP A 596 -26.62 3.20 -9.71
N ALA A 597 -27.67 3.35 -10.51
CA ALA A 597 -28.89 2.57 -10.32
C ALA A 597 -28.62 1.09 -10.58
N ASP A 598 -29.29 0.22 -9.82
CA ASP A 598 -29.21 -1.24 -9.95
C ASP A 598 -27.77 -1.77 -9.91
N ILE A 599 -26.89 -1.09 -9.15
CA ILE A 599 -25.45 -1.31 -9.15
C ILE A 599 -25.06 -2.76 -8.87
N MET A 600 -25.83 -3.50 -8.06
CA MET A 600 -25.54 -4.91 -7.76
C MET A 600 -25.77 -5.84 -8.96
N ASP A 601 -26.62 -5.45 -9.91
CA ASP A 601 -27.01 -6.26 -11.07
C ASP A 601 -26.22 -5.93 -12.34
N LEU A 602 -25.40 -4.86 -12.32
CA LEU A 602 -24.61 -4.47 -13.49
C LEU A 602 -23.56 -5.53 -13.85
N GLN A 603 -23.46 -5.89 -15.12
CA GLN A 603 -22.46 -6.82 -15.62
C GLN A 603 -21.08 -6.15 -15.65
N GLU A 604 -20.12 -6.69 -14.90
CA GLU A 604 -18.71 -6.26 -14.97
C GLU A 604 -18.08 -6.77 -16.27
N LEU A 605 -17.34 -5.87 -16.94
CA LEU A 605 -16.44 -6.23 -18.03
C LEU A 605 -15.12 -6.75 -17.45
N PRO A 606 -14.61 -7.90 -17.95
CA PRO A 606 -13.38 -8.48 -17.43
C PRO A 606 -12.18 -7.54 -17.67
N PRO A 607 -11.21 -7.48 -16.74
CA PRO A 607 -9.99 -6.71 -16.96
C PRO A 607 -9.13 -7.33 -18.06
N SER A 608 -8.33 -6.49 -18.71
CA SER A 608 -7.29 -6.97 -19.62
C SER A 608 -6.23 -7.73 -18.83
N VAL A 609 -5.82 -7.18 -17.67
CA VAL A 609 -4.87 -7.82 -16.74
C VAL A 609 -5.23 -7.47 -15.29
N TRP A 610 -5.35 -8.48 -14.44
CA TRP A 610 -5.31 -8.34 -12.99
C TRP A 610 -3.89 -8.05 -12.51
N LEU A 611 -3.79 -7.20 -11.48
CA LEU A 611 -2.56 -6.85 -10.80
C LEU A 611 -2.69 -7.29 -9.34
N PRO A 612 -2.36 -8.57 -9.04
CA PRO A 612 -2.45 -9.12 -7.69
C PRO A 612 -1.73 -8.26 -6.64
N GLN A 613 -2.45 -8.05 -5.54
CA GLN A 613 -2.03 -7.19 -4.43
C GLN A 613 -0.75 -7.70 -3.78
N ASP A 614 0.16 -6.77 -3.45
CA ASP A 614 1.46 -7.01 -2.80
C ASP A 614 2.46 -7.86 -3.60
N GLU A 615 2.04 -8.39 -4.74
CA GLU A 615 2.86 -9.16 -5.67
C GLU A 615 3.34 -8.30 -6.84
N VAL A 616 2.43 -7.80 -7.68
CA VAL A 616 2.77 -7.02 -8.89
C VAL A 616 2.07 -5.66 -8.95
N GLY A 617 1.09 -5.39 -8.09
CA GLY A 617 0.46 -4.07 -8.05
C GLY A 617 -0.34 -3.81 -6.79
N ASN A 618 -0.43 -2.55 -6.40
CA ASN A 618 -1.20 -2.09 -5.24
C ASN A 618 -1.85 -0.71 -5.49
N SER A 619 -1.23 0.12 -6.31
CA SER A 619 -1.74 1.45 -6.68
C SER A 619 -1.20 1.83 -8.06
N PRO A 620 -1.61 1.10 -9.11
CA PRO A 620 -1.07 1.27 -10.46
C PRO A 620 -1.43 2.64 -11.06
N THR A 621 -0.47 3.23 -11.76
CA THR A 621 -0.56 4.61 -12.26
C THR A 621 -0.56 4.69 -13.79
N GLN A 622 -0.22 5.86 -14.35
CA GLN A 622 -0.40 6.15 -15.78
C GLN A 622 0.20 5.06 -16.70
N PRO A 623 -0.63 4.41 -17.54
CA PRO A 623 -0.14 3.46 -18.52
C PRO A 623 0.51 4.16 -19.72
N LEU A 624 1.56 3.57 -20.27
CA LEU A 624 2.30 4.06 -21.44
C LEU A 624 2.66 2.91 -22.37
N ALA A 625 2.47 3.08 -23.68
CA ALA A 625 2.93 2.12 -24.68
C ALA A 625 4.45 2.20 -24.91
N LEU A 626 5.10 1.04 -25.00
CA LEU A 626 6.50 0.92 -25.37
C LEU A 626 6.65 0.87 -26.90
N THR A 627 7.61 1.62 -27.43
CA THR A 627 7.90 1.70 -28.88
C THR A 627 9.30 1.22 -29.24
N GLU A 628 10.09 0.78 -28.26
CA GLU A 628 11.52 0.51 -28.40
C GLU A 628 11.90 -0.90 -27.94
N GLY A 629 13.01 -1.40 -28.46
CA GLY A 629 13.58 -2.69 -28.06
C GLY A 629 12.66 -3.87 -28.38
N PRO A 630 12.89 -5.02 -27.73
CA PRO A 630 12.06 -6.22 -27.92
C PRO A 630 10.63 -6.03 -27.38
N TYR A 631 10.40 -5.02 -26.55
CA TYR A 631 9.12 -4.75 -25.88
C TYR A 631 8.18 -3.85 -26.71
N ALA A 632 8.60 -3.41 -27.89
CA ALA A 632 7.77 -2.56 -28.75
C ALA A 632 6.39 -3.19 -28.99
N GLY A 633 5.33 -2.40 -28.76
CA GLY A 633 3.93 -2.84 -28.84
C GLY A 633 3.35 -3.33 -27.51
N GLN A 634 4.15 -3.48 -26.46
CA GLN A 634 3.68 -3.77 -25.10
C GLN A 634 3.41 -2.48 -24.32
N MET A 635 2.89 -2.61 -23.11
CA MET A 635 2.60 -1.48 -22.22
C MET A 635 3.44 -1.54 -20.95
N ILE A 636 3.58 -0.39 -20.30
CA ILE A 636 4.09 -0.26 -18.93
C ILE A 636 3.16 0.62 -18.11
N HIS A 637 3.23 0.51 -16.79
CA HIS A 637 2.63 1.47 -15.86
C HIS A 637 3.48 1.59 -14.60
N GLY A 638 3.43 2.73 -13.92
CA GLY A 638 4.02 2.87 -12.59
C GLY A 638 3.14 2.25 -11.50
N ASP A 639 3.64 2.24 -10.27
CA ASP A 639 2.83 1.95 -9.09
C ASP A 639 3.33 2.79 -7.90
N VAL A 640 2.43 3.53 -7.25
CA VAL A 640 2.80 4.41 -6.13
C VAL A 640 2.88 3.68 -4.79
N TYR A 641 2.48 2.41 -4.72
CA TYR A 641 2.58 1.60 -3.50
C TYR A 641 3.43 0.34 -3.61
N ASN A 642 3.18 -0.46 -4.63
CA ASN A 642 4.03 -1.60 -4.94
C ASN A 642 5.43 -1.13 -5.42
N GLY A 643 5.50 0.07 -6.00
CA GLY A 643 6.72 0.70 -6.43
C GLY A 643 7.14 0.37 -7.85
N GLY A 644 8.05 1.18 -8.39
CA GLY A 644 8.65 0.96 -9.71
C GLY A 644 7.69 0.98 -10.89
N ILE A 645 8.12 0.38 -11.99
CA ILE A 645 7.38 0.23 -13.24
C ILE A 645 7.12 -1.26 -13.48
N LYS A 646 5.90 -1.59 -13.91
CA LYS A 646 5.47 -2.91 -14.36
C LYS A 646 5.28 -2.91 -15.86
N ARG A 647 5.51 -4.04 -16.51
CA ARG A 647 5.30 -4.26 -17.94
C ARG A 647 4.11 -5.18 -18.16
N VAL A 648 3.37 -4.94 -19.22
CA VAL A 648 2.18 -5.69 -19.59
C VAL A 648 2.26 -6.16 -21.03
N PHE A 649 2.20 -7.47 -21.22
CA PHE A 649 1.99 -8.11 -22.51
C PHE A 649 0.50 -8.38 -22.70
N LEU A 650 -0.05 -8.05 -23.87
CA LEU A 650 -1.46 -8.30 -24.21
C LEU A 650 -1.57 -9.18 -25.46
N GLU A 651 -2.61 -9.99 -25.50
CA GLU A 651 -3.01 -10.76 -26.68
C GLU A 651 -4.55 -10.83 -26.83
N GLN A 652 -5.00 -11.26 -28.00
CA GLN A 652 -6.41 -11.45 -28.31
C GLN A 652 -6.73 -12.94 -28.44
N VAL A 653 -7.65 -13.44 -27.63
CA VAL A 653 -8.03 -14.86 -27.59
C VAL A 653 -9.54 -14.99 -27.69
N ALA A 654 -10.03 -15.63 -28.74
CA ALA A 654 -11.47 -15.77 -29.01
C ALA A 654 -12.24 -14.42 -28.98
N GLY A 655 -11.58 -13.33 -29.41
CA GLY A 655 -12.13 -11.98 -29.41
C GLY A 655 -12.10 -11.25 -28.06
N GLN A 656 -11.56 -11.88 -27.02
CA GLN A 656 -11.36 -11.29 -25.69
C GLN A 656 -9.89 -10.89 -25.51
N GLU A 657 -9.68 -9.64 -25.10
CA GLU A 657 -8.35 -9.19 -24.71
C GLU A 657 -8.00 -9.73 -23.33
N GLN A 658 -6.76 -10.19 -23.20
CA GLN A 658 -6.19 -10.67 -21.95
C GLN A 658 -4.65 -10.64 -22.03
N GLY A 659 -3.94 -10.90 -20.94
CA GLY A 659 -2.48 -10.81 -20.97
C GLY A 659 -1.78 -11.07 -19.65
N ALA A 660 -0.49 -10.76 -19.61
CA ALA A 660 0.37 -10.95 -18.44
C ALA A 660 1.03 -9.66 -17.96
N ALA A 661 1.05 -9.47 -16.64
CA ALA A 661 1.89 -8.48 -15.97
C ALA A 661 3.24 -9.06 -15.57
N PHE A 662 4.26 -8.21 -15.58
CA PHE A 662 5.63 -8.49 -15.16
C PHE A 662 6.15 -7.32 -14.33
N HIS A 663 7.04 -7.60 -13.39
CA HIS A 663 7.98 -6.58 -12.93
C HIS A 663 8.82 -6.07 -14.12
N PHE A 664 9.23 -4.80 -14.11
CA PHE A 664 10.03 -4.25 -15.20
C PHE A 664 11.22 -3.41 -14.72
N SER A 665 11.01 -2.28 -14.07
CA SER A 665 12.12 -1.45 -13.58
C SER A 665 11.83 -0.94 -12.18
N ALA A 666 12.87 -0.78 -11.37
CA ALA A 666 12.81 -0.12 -10.08
C ALA A 666 13.96 0.90 -10.00
N GLY A 667 14.46 1.18 -8.79
CA GLY A 667 15.62 2.05 -8.57
C GLY A 667 15.34 3.55 -8.68
N PHE A 668 14.08 3.96 -8.83
CA PHE A 668 13.68 5.36 -8.87
C PHE A 668 13.81 6.05 -7.51
N GLN A 669 13.90 7.38 -7.52
CA GLN A 669 14.01 8.20 -6.30
C GLN A 669 12.80 8.05 -5.36
N GLY A 670 11.60 7.86 -5.89
CA GLY A 670 10.32 7.85 -5.22
C GLY A 670 9.30 7.00 -5.97
N ALA A 671 8.01 7.17 -5.65
CA ALA A 671 6.95 6.31 -6.17
C ALA A 671 6.43 6.82 -7.52
N VAL A 672 6.34 5.95 -8.52
CA VAL A 672 6.10 6.35 -9.93
C VAL A 672 4.61 6.67 -10.19
N ASN A 673 4.31 7.93 -10.49
CA ASN A 673 2.94 8.42 -10.70
C ASN A 673 2.58 8.71 -12.15
N ARG A 674 3.50 9.31 -12.91
CA ARG A 674 3.28 9.74 -14.29
C ARG A 674 4.38 9.19 -15.18
N LEU A 675 3.99 8.77 -16.38
CA LEU A 675 4.90 8.27 -17.41
C LEU A 675 4.58 8.99 -18.71
N LEU A 676 5.61 9.55 -19.35
CA LEU A 676 5.46 10.31 -20.59
C LEU A 676 6.64 10.03 -21.52
N ARG A 677 6.38 9.80 -22.79
CA ARG A 677 7.45 9.72 -23.79
C ARG A 677 7.82 11.13 -24.25
N GLY A 678 9.09 11.50 -24.11
CA GLY A 678 9.62 12.78 -24.54
C GLY A 678 9.95 12.82 -26.04
N PRO A 679 10.16 14.02 -26.60
CA PRO A 679 10.55 14.22 -28.00
C PRO A 679 11.94 13.65 -28.32
N ASP A 680 12.76 13.41 -27.30
CA ASP A 680 14.07 12.76 -27.38
C ASP A 680 13.99 11.22 -27.35
N GLY A 681 12.77 10.66 -27.34
CA GLY A 681 12.50 9.23 -27.30
C GLY A 681 12.51 8.61 -25.89
N ALA A 682 13.03 9.32 -24.89
CA ALA A 682 13.12 8.83 -23.52
C ALA A 682 11.74 8.73 -22.85
N ILE A 683 11.65 7.90 -21.81
CA ILE A 683 10.48 7.83 -20.93
C ILE A 683 10.78 8.70 -19.71
N TYR A 684 10.08 9.81 -19.57
CA TYR A 684 10.10 10.65 -18.38
C TYR A 684 9.22 10.02 -17.30
N VAL A 685 9.74 9.99 -16.09
CA VAL A 685 9.20 9.34 -14.90
C VAL A 685 8.95 10.42 -13.85
N GLY A 686 7.68 10.72 -13.64
CA GLY A 686 7.25 11.67 -12.62
C GLY A 686 6.85 10.93 -11.36
N GLU A 687 7.43 11.32 -10.23
CA GLU A 687 7.27 10.61 -8.97
C GLU A 687 6.58 11.47 -7.92
N VAL A 688 5.88 10.79 -7.00
CA VAL A 688 5.06 11.40 -5.95
C VAL A 688 5.10 10.51 -4.72
N GLY A 689 4.75 11.06 -3.56
CA GLY A 689 4.63 10.29 -2.34
C GLY A 689 3.92 11.07 -1.23
N ASN A 690 3.55 10.33 -0.18
CA ASN A 690 2.94 10.84 1.03
C ASN A 690 3.40 9.99 2.22
N PRO A 691 3.92 10.58 3.32
CA PRO A 691 4.37 9.88 4.51
C PRO A 691 3.37 8.87 5.09
N PRO A 692 3.83 7.67 5.50
CA PRO A 692 5.22 7.18 5.48
C PRO A 692 5.68 6.57 4.12
N ASN A 693 5.36 7.22 3.00
CA ASN A 693 5.70 6.91 1.61
C ASN A 693 4.97 5.75 0.93
N TRP A 694 3.68 5.57 1.24
CA TRP A 694 2.81 4.59 0.56
C TRP A 694 3.47 3.24 0.26
N GLY A 695 4.31 2.63 1.11
CA GLY A 695 4.95 1.34 0.80
C GLY A 695 6.35 1.41 0.17
N GLU A 696 6.79 2.56 -0.32
CA GLU A 696 8.16 2.85 -0.80
C GLU A 696 9.02 3.45 0.34
N TYR A 697 9.02 2.80 1.50
CA TYR A 697 9.64 3.31 2.72
C TYR A 697 11.13 3.66 2.53
N GLY A 698 11.54 4.84 3.03
CA GLY A 698 12.94 5.28 3.00
C GLY A 698 13.39 5.96 1.71
N LYS A 699 12.50 6.09 0.72
CA LYS A 699 12.71 6.89 -0.49
C LYS A 699 12.16 8.32 -0.36
N PRO A 700 12.70 9.29 -1.11
CA PRO A 700 12.04 10.57 -1.39
C PRO A 700 10.56 10.44 -1.80
N TRP A 701 9.78 11.48 -1.53
CA TRP A 701 8.34 11.57 -1.83
C TRP A 701 8.05 12.37 -3.10
N HIS A 702 9.07 12.53 -3.93
CA HIS A 702 9.11 13.36 -5.11
C HIS A 702 10.19 12.78 -6.02
N GLY A 703 10.21 13.22 -7.27
CA GLY A 703 11.22 12.81 -8.22
C GLY A 703 10.82 13.16 -9.63
N LEU A 704 11.81 13.44 -10.46
CA LEU A 704 11.62 13.62 -11.89
C LEU A 704 12.85 13.09 -12.61
N GLU A 705 12.72 11.89 -13.16
CA GLU A 705 13.80 11.17 -13.80
C GLU A 705 13.45 10.85 -15.27
N ARG A 706 14.44 10.45 -16.06
CA ARG A 706 14.19 9.92 -17.42
C ARG A 706 14.95 8.64 -17.69
N LEU A 707 14.25 7.68 -18.27
CA LEU A 707 14.75 6.39 -18.73
C LEU A 707 15.07 6.45 -20.23
N ARG A 708 16.30 6.09 -20.61
CA ARG A 708 16.72 5.98 -22.02
C ARG A 708 17.09 4.55 -22.36
N TRP A 709 16.56 4.05 -23.47
CA TRP A 709 16.96 2.77 -24.02
C TRP A 709 18.43 2.80 -24.47
N GLN A 710 19.22 1.81 -24.07
CA GLN A 710 20.66 1.74 -24.40
C GLN A 710 21.01 0.78 -25.55
N GLY A 711 20.04 0.10 -26.16
CA GLY A 711 20.28 -0.78 -27.31
C GLY A 711 20.59 -2.25 -26.97
N ASN A 712 20.64 -2.64 -25.70
CA ASN A 712 20.90 -4.01 -25.22
C ASN A 712 19.63 -4.65 -24.65
N ASN A 713 19.54 -5.98 -24.67
CA ASN A 713 18.41 -6.70 -24.05
C ASN A 713 18.85 -7.35 -22.73
N ALA A 714 18.12 -7.09 -21.65
CA ALA A 714 18.15 -7.93 -20.44
C ALA A 714 17.61 -9.33 -20.77
N PHE A 715 18.03 -10.37 -20.05
CA PHE A 715 17.49 -11.71 -20.22
C PHE A 715 16.24 -11.88 -19.34
N GLU A 716 15.06 -12.07 -19.94
CA GLU A 716 13.80 -12.21 -19.20
C GLU A 716 12.67 -12.75 -20.09
N ILE A 717 11.49 -12.97 -19.49
CA ILE A 717 10.27 -13.33 -20.23
C ILE A 717 9.79 -12.14 -21.06
N LEU A 718 9.82 -12.25 -22.38
CA LEU A 718 9.28 -11.26 -23.29
C LEU A 718 7.74 -11.33 -23.37
N ALA A 719 7.18 -12.53 -23.51
CA ALA A 719 5.74 -12.72 -23.69
C ALA A 719 5.28 -14.08 -23.15
N VAL A 720 4.04 -14.13 -22.67
CA VAL A 720 3.37 -15.38 -22.26
C VAL A 720 2.10 -15.48 -23.08
N ARG A 721 1.94 -16.55 -23.87
CA ARG A 721 0.79 -16.72 -24.75
C ARG A 721 0.05 -18.01 -24.47
N ILE A 722 -1.26 -17.94 -24.31
CA ILE A 722 -2.07 -19.14 -24.15
C ILE A 722 -2.12 -19.94 -25.47
N ARG A 723 -2.09 -21.27 -25.34
CA ARG A 723 -2.18 -22.26 -26.41
C ARG A 723 -3.24 -23.29 -26.05
N GLN A 724 -3.56 -24.20 -26.97
CA GLN A 724 -4.63 -25.19 -26.76
C GLN A 724 -4.35 -26.14 -25.58
N ASP A 725 -3.08 -26.42 -25.27
CA ASP A 725 -2.67 -27.39 -24.25
C ASP A 725 -1.79 -26.77 -23.13
N GLY A 726 -1.72 -25.44 -23.03
CA GLY A 726 -0.92 -24.75 -22.00
C GLY A 726 -0.42 -23.39 -22.48
N PHE A 727 0.84 -23.04 -22.19
CA PHE A 727 1.43 -21.74 -22.50
C PHE A 727 2.68 -21.84 -23.38
N GLU A 728 2.86 -20.86 -24.27
CA GLU A 728 4.14 -20.53 -24.89
C GLU A 728 4.76 -19.35 -24.14
N ILE A 729 5.95 -19.53 -23.57
CA ILE A 729 6.73 -18.48 -22.89
C ILE A 729 7.89 -18.10 -23.81
N GLU A 730 7.92 -16.86 -24.28
CA GLU A 730 8.98 -16.32 -25.13
C GLU A 730 9.96 -15.51 -24.29
N LEU A 731 11.27 -15.70 -24.51
CA LEU A 731 12.37 -15.03 -23.83
C LEU A 731 13.02 -13.98 -24.75
N THR A 732 13.57 -12.92 -24.17
CA THR A 732 14.29 -11.87 -24.91
C THR A 732 15.60 -12.34 -25.55
N GLN A 733 16.19 -13.42 -25.02
CA GLN A 733 17.44 -14.02 -25.47
C GLN A 733 17.36 -15.57 -25.45
N PRO A 734 18.18 -16.27 -26.25
CA PRO A 734 18.21 -17.74 -26.24
C PRO A 734 18.78 -18.30 -24.94
N LEU A 735 18.30 -19.47 -24.49
CA LEU A 735 18.87 -20.22 -23.38
C LEU A 735 20.26 -20.80 -23.69
N ALA A 736 21.12 -20.93 -22.67
CA ALA A 736 22.45 -21.54 -22.75
C ALA A 736 22.41 -22.95 -23.37
N GLU A 737 23.31 -23.27 -24.31
CA GLU A 737 23.25 -24.50 -25.12
C GLU A 737 23.26 -25.81 -24.29
N ASN A 738 23.96 -25.79 -23.16
CA ASN A 738 24.06 -26.90 -22.21
C ASN A 738 22.81 -27.10 -21.35
N LEU A 739 21.85 -26.17 -21.39
CA LEU A 739 20.65 -26.22 -20.57
C LEU A 739 19.50 -26.90 -21.31
N GLN A 740 18.88 -27.90 -20.67
CA GLN A 740 17.61 -28.46 -21.11
C GLN A 740 16.52 -28.16 -20.06
N PRO A 741 15.43 -27.49 -20.45
CA PRO A 741 14.29 -27.25 -19.56
C PRO A 741 13.61 -28.57 -19.17
N ARG A 742 13.11 -28.61 -17.95
CA ARG A 742 12.38 -29.71 -17.31
C ARG A 742 11.02 -29.17 -16.86
N PRO A 743 10.00 -30.02 -16.73
CA PRO A 743 8.70 -29.59 -16.21
C PRO A 743 8.79 -28.84 -14.87
N ASP A 744 9.64 -29.31 -13.95
CA ASP A 744 9.84 -28.70 -12.63
C ASP A 744 10.52 -27.32 -12.66
N ASP A 745 11.03 -26.86 -13.81
CA ASP A 745 11.60 -25.52 -13.94
C ASP A 745 10.54 -24.44 -14.17
N LEU A 746 9.26 -24.82 -14.20
CA LEU A 746 8.13 -23.91 -14.31
C LEU A 746 7.14 -24.21 -13.18
N LEU A 747 7.03 -23.29 -12.23
CA LEU A 747 5.95 -23.30 -11.26
C LEU A 747 4.70 -22.67 -11.89
N VAL A 748 3.56 -23.34 -11.74
CA VAL A 748 2.26 -22.83 -12.19
C VAL A 748 1.25 -22.90 -11.05
N LYS A 749 0.60 -21.77 -10.76
CA LYS A 749 -0.54 -21.68 -9.86
C LYS A 749 -1.69 -20.95 -10.55
N GLN A 750 -2.92 -21.22 -10.14
CA GLN A 750 -4.07 -20.42 -10.55
C GLN A 750 -5.03 -20.15 -9.41
N TRP A 751 -5.78 -19.04 -9.50
CA TRP A 751 -6.86 -18.67 -8.59
C TRP A 751 -7.85 -17.75 -9.31
N PHE A 752 -9.01 -17.49 -8.71
CA PHE A 752 -9.93 -16.47 -9.18
C PHE A 752 -10.25 -15.47 -8.07
N TYR A 753 -10.80 -14.33 -8.47
CA TYR A 753 -11.25 -13.29 -7.56
C TYR A 753 -12.78 -13.20 -7.52
N HIS A 754 -13.32 -12.91 -6.34
CA HIS A 754 -14.73 -12.66 -6.13
C HIS A 754 -14.93 -11.26 -5.51
N PRO A 755 -15.63 -10.33 -6.19
CA PRO A 755 -15.96 -9.02 -5.63
C PRO A 755 -16.85 -9.13 -4.39
N ASN A 756 -16.42 -8.54 -3.28
CA ASN A 756 -17.22 -8.41 -2.06
C ASN A 756 -16.90 -7.07 -1.35
N GLU A 757 -17.62 -6.76 -0.28
CA GLU A 757 -17.48 -5.49 0.45
C GLU A 757 -16.17 -5.35 1.26
N GLN A 758 -15.37 -6.42 1.37
CA GLN A 758 -14.10 -6.38 2.10
C GLN A 758 -13.06 -5.58 1.33
N TYR A 759 -12.20 -4.86 2.06
CA TYR A 759 -11.10 -4.14 1.42
C TYR A 759 -10.09 -5.11 0.83
N GLY A 760 -10.04 -5.17 -0.51
CA GLY A 760 -9.26 -6.17 -1.23
C GLY A 760 -9.83 -7.58 -1.01
N GLY A 761 -9.58 -8.46 -1.98
CA GLY A 761 -10.15 -9.81 -2.00
C GLY A 761 -9.08 -10.87 -1.78
N PRO A 762 -9.42 -11.97 -1.10
CA PRO A 762 -8.56 -13.13 -1.09
C PRO A 762 -8.52 -13.76 -2.49
N LYS A 763 -7.49 -14.57 -2.72
CA LYS A 763 -7.43 -15.50 -3.84
C LYS A 763 -8.30 -16.71 -3.50
N TYR A 764 -9.35 -16.94 -4.29
CA TYR A 764 -10.19 -18.12 -4.12
C TYR A 764 -9.64 -19.28 -4.94
N ASN A 765 -9.64 -20.45 -4.32
CA ASN A 765 -9.24 -21.72 -4.93
C ASN A 765 -7.82 -21.71 -5.50
N GLU A 766 -6.86 -21.08 -4.80
CA GLU A 766 -5.46 -21.12 -5.22
C GLU A 766 -4.98 -22.58 -5.31
N THR A 767 -4.59 -23.00 -6.51
CA THR A 767 -4.21 -24.39 -6.80
C THR A 767 -2.95 -24.42 -7.64
N ALA A 768 -1.98 -25.26 -7.27
CA ALA A 768 -0.82 -25.56 -8.11
C ALA A 768 -1.21 -26.50 -9.26
N LEU A 769 -0.78 -26.19 -10.48
CA LEU A 769 -1.05 -27.01 -11.66
C LEU A 769 0.20 -27.78 -12.09
N PRO A 770 0.09 -29.08 -12.37
CA PRO A 770 1.23 -29.86 -12.85
C PRO A 770 1.61 -29.46 -14.28
N VAL A 771 2.90 -29.24 -14.51
CA VAL A 771 3.47 -29.09 -15.84
C VAL A 771 3.76 -30.49 -16.40
N ALA A 772 3.07 -30.89 -17.46
CA ALA A 772 3.24 -32.21 -18.06
C ALA A 772 4.50 -32.29 -18.96
N ALA A 773 4.85 -31.18 -19.60
CA ALA A 773 6.03 -31.05 -20.44
C ALA A 773 6.47 -29.59 -20.54
N LEU A 774 7.78 -29.35 -20.61
CA LEU A 774 8.37 -28.05 -20.91
C LEU A 774 9.39 -28.25 -22.03
N THR A 775 9.04 -27.86 -23.25
CA THR A 775 9.87 -28.12 -24.44
C THR A 775 10.45 -26.84 -25.00
N LEU A 776 11.69 -26.92 -25.46
CA LEU A 776 12.43 -25.77 -25.98
C LEU A 776 12.39 -25.75 -27.51
N SER A 777 12.09 -24.58 -28.06
CA SER A 777 12.17 -24.29 -29.50
C SER A 777 13.60 -24.34 -30.05
N ALA A 778 13.72 -24.46 -31.37
CA ALA A 778 15.02 -24.57 -32.05
C ALA A 778 15.91 -23.32 -31.89
N ASP A 779 15.31 -22.12 -31.83
CA ASP A 779 16.03 -20.87 -31.58
C ASP A 779 16.35 -20.66 -30.09
N ARG A 780 15.91 -21.59 -29.23
CA ARG A 780 16.09 -21.62 -27.78
C ARG A 780 15.48 -20.41 -27.06
N ARG A 781 14.54 -19.70 -27.68
CA ARG A 781 13.87 -18.52 -27.10
C ARG A 781 12.46 -18.78 -26.62
N ARG A 782 11.82 -19.87 -27.06
CA ARG A 782 10.45 -20.22 -26.67
C ARG A 782 10.38 -21.53 -25.91
N LEU A 783 9.72 -21.50 -24.75
CA LEU A 783 9.36 -22.64 -23.93
C LEU A 783 7.88 -22.94 -24.14
N GLN A 784 7.57 -24.14 -24.63
CA GLN A 784 6.20 -24.63 -24.74
C GLN A 784 5.89 -25.51 -23.52
N ALA A 785 5.05 -24.98 -22.63
CA ALA A 785 4.58 -25.63 -21.42
C ALA A 785 3.22 -26.29 -21.67
N ARG A 786 3.12 -27.60 -21.47
CA ARG A 786 1.84 -28.32 -21.47
C ARG A 786 1.29 -28.39 -20.06
N ILE A 787 0.12 -27.79 -19.83
CA ILE A 787 -0.49 -27.63 -18.50
C ILE A 787 -1.95 -28.03 -18.58
N ALA A 788 -2.35 -28.98 -17.74
CA ALA A 788 -3.74 -29.40 -17.62
C ALA A 788 -4.46 -28.62 -16.50
N GLY A 789 -5.79 -28.50 -16.60
CA GLY A 789 -6.61 -27.90 -15.54
C GLY A 789 -6.68 -26.37 -15.53
N LEU A 790 -6.25 -25.70 -16.61
CA LEU A 790 -6.43 -24.27 -16.78
C LEU A 790 -7.92 -23.90 -16.87
N SER A 791 -8.30 -22.85 -16.14
CA SER A 791 -9.69 -22.40 -16.03
C SER A 791 -9.85 -20.95 -16.48
N GLU A 792 -10.90 -20.67 -17.27
CA GLU A 792 -11.29 -19.29 -17.60
C GLU A 792 -11.68 -18.50 -16.34
N GLY A 793 -11.54 -17.18 -16.38
CA GLY A 793 -11.80 -16.28 -15.25
C GLY A 793 -10.74 -16.32 -14.14
N HIS A 794 -9.63 -17.01 -14.34
CA HIS A 794 -8.56 -17.14 -13.36
C HIS A 794 -7.36 -16.25 -13.69
N VAL A 795 -6.61 -15.88 -12.66
CA VAL A 795 -5.21 -15.47 -12.78
C VAL A 795 -4.36 -16.72 -12.72
N VAL A 796 -3.40 -16.85 -13.64
CA VAL A 796 -2.41 -17.91 -13.70
C VAL A 796 -1.04 -17.31 -13.44
N TYR A 797 -0.45 -17.66 -12.30
CA TYR A 797 0.91 -17.30 -11.95
C TYR A 797 1.88 -18.33 -12.54
N LEU A 798 2.87 -17.84 -13.28
CA LEU A 798 3.93 -18.62 -13.88
C LEU A 798 5.26 -18.12 -13.33
N ARG A 799 6.13 -19.03 -12.89
CA ARG A 799 7.50 -18.66 -12.49
C ARG A 799 8.52 -19.63 -13.04
N LEU A 800 9.50 -19.10 -13.74
CA LEU A 800 10.66 -19.84 -14.22
C LEU A 800 11.69 -20.03 -13.09
N ASP A 801 12.38 -21.17 -13.12
CA ASP A 801 13.45 -21.49 -12.16
C ASP A 801 14.71 -20.65 -12.40
N ASP A 802 15.33 -20.21 -11.30
CA ASP A 802 16.51 -19.34 -11.31
C ASP A 802 17.76 -20.04 -11.84
N ARG A 803 17.74 -21.33 -12.19
CA ARG A 803 18.83 -21.99 -12.94
C ARG A 803 18.84 -21.65 -14.42
N LEU A 804 17.73 -21.15 -14.96
CA LEU A 804 17.66 -20.78 -16.38
C LEU A 804 18.58 -19.57 -16.64
N ARG A 805 19.50 -19.75 -17.60
CA ARG A 805 20.51 -18.75 -17.99
C ARG A 805 20.46 -18.53 -19.49
N SER A 806 20.75 -17.31 -19.92
CA SER A 806 20.90 -17.00 -21.35
C SER A 806 22.14 -17.67 -21.95
N ALA A 807 22.26 -17.65 -23.27
CA ALA A 807 23.48 -18.08 -23.97
C ALA A 807 24.73 -17.25 -23.62
N ARG A 808 24.57 -16.09 -22.98
CA ARG A 808 25.66 -15.25 -22.46
C ARG A 808 25.89 -15.43 -20.96
N ASP A 809 25.22 -16.42 -20.35
CA ASP A 809 25.21 -16.69 -18.92
C ASP A 809 24.55 -15.59 -18.05
N ASP A 810 23.78 -14.70 -18.67
CA ASP A 810 22.93 -13.74 -17.93
C ASP A 810 21.84 -14.48 -17.13
N SER A 811 21.61 -14.08 -15.88
CA SER A 811 20.44 -14.47 -15.07
C SER A 811 19.16 -13.81 -15.57
N LEU A 812 18.00 -14.41 -15.24
CA LEU A 812 16.70 -13.78 -15.47
C LEU A 812 16.62 -12.47 -14.69
N TRP A 813 16.27 -11.38 -15.37
CA TRP A 813 15.98 -10.10 -14.72
C TRP A 813 14.68 -10.18 -13.91
N THR A 814 13.66 -10.82 -14.49
CA THR A 814 12.41 -11.22 -13.84
C THR A 814 12.04 -12.62 -14.30
N ALA A 815 11.46 -13.42 -13.40
CA ALA A 815 11.14 -14.82 -13.65
C ALA A 815 9.63 -15.11 -13.58
N GLU A 816 8.85 -14.17 -13.07
CA GLU A 816 7.44 -14.30 -12.75
C GLU A 816 6.55 -13.60 -13.78
N ALA A 817 5.37 -14.17 -14.02
CA ALA A 817 4.33 -13.58 -14.83
C ALA A 817 2.95 -13.86 -14.22
N TRP A 818 2.11 -12.84 -14.15
CA TRP A 818 0.71 -12.94 -13.72
C TRP A 818 -0.20 -12.83 -14.92
N TYR A 819 -0.60 -13.97 -15.48
CA TYR A 819 -1.44 -14.03 -16.67
C TYR A 819 -2.92 -14.03 -16.29
N THR A 820 -3.72 -13.11 -16.83
CA THR A 820 -5.18 -13.11 -16.70
C THR A 820 -5.78 -13.96 -17.81
N LEU A 821 -6.45 -15.06 -17.46
CA LEU A 821 -7.04 -16.01 -18.41
C LEU A 821 -8.55 -15.80 -18.50
N ASN A 822 -8.99 -14.84 -19.32
CA ASN A 822 -10.42 -14.59 -19.55
C ASN A 822 -11.07 -15.64 -20.47
N ARG A 823 -10.31 -16.14 -21.46
CA ARG A 823 -10.76 -17.11 -22.47
C ARG A 823 -9.66 -18.10 -22.84
N LEU A 824 -10.06 -19.34 -23.08
CA LEU A 824 -9.23 -20.37 -23.69
C LEU A 824 -9.33 -20.32 -25.24
N PRO A 825 -8.26 -20.70 -25.97
CA PRO A 825 -8.31 -20.84 -27.43
C PRO A 825 -9.32 -21.90 -27.88
N ALA A 826 -9.91 -21.71 -29.07
CA ALA A 826 -10.79 -22.70 -29.67
C ALA A 826 -10.08 -24.06 -29.85
N GLY A 827 -10.72 -25.14 -29.40
CA GLY A 827 -10.17 -26.50 -29.41
C GLY A 827 -9.26 -26.82 -28.22
N ALA A 828 -9.10 -25.91 -27.25
CA ALA A 828 -8.57 -26.26 -25.94
C ALA A 828 -9.52 -27.26 -25.26
N VAL A 829 -8.97 -28.33 -24.67
CA VAL A 829 -9.76 -29.29 -23.90
C VAL A 829 -9.97 -28.69 -22.51
N PRO A 830 -11.21 -28.35 -22.09
CA PRO A 830 -11.48 -27.93 -20.72
C PRO A 830 -11.01 -29.07 -19.80
N GLY A 831 -10.21 -28.74 -18.78
CA GLY A 831 -9.55 -29.74 -17.94
C GLY A 831 -10.53 -30.78 -17.40
N GLU A 832 -10.47 -32.00 -17.95
CA GLU A 832 -10.99 -33.17 -17.26
C GLU A 832 -10.21 -33.28 -15.94
N GLN A 833 -10.91 -33.37 -14.80
CA GLN A 833 -10.27 -33.60 -13.51
C GLN A 833 -9.51 -34.93 -13.59
N VAL A 834 -8.22 -34.86 -13.89
CA VAL A 834 -7.33 -35.99 -13.70
C VAL A 834 -7.20 -36.13 -12.19
N ALA A 835 -7.85 -37.17 -11.64
CA ALA A 835 -7.73 -37.55 -10.25
C ALA A 835 -6.24 -37.48 -9.86
N ALA A 836 -5.93 -36.70 -8.82
CA ALA A 836 -4.58 -36.53 -8.33
C ALA A 836 -3.91 -37.90 -8.19
N ALA A 837 -2.93 -38.19 -9.06
CA ALA A 837 -2.07 -39.32 -8.85
C ALA A 837 -1.39 -39.10 -7.50
N GLN A 838 -1.63 -40.02 -6.56
CA GLN A 838 -0.88 -40.05 -5.32
C GLN A 838 0.61 -40.06 -5.67
N PRO A 839 1.47 -39.28 -4.96
CA PRO A 839 2.89 -39.40 -5.15
C PRO A 839 3.29 -40.83 -4.76
N ASP A 840 3.70 -41.62 -5.75
CA ASP A 840 4.32 -42.91 -5.53
C ASP A 840 5.52 -42.69 -4.61
N GLY A 841 5.40 -43.23 -3.40
CA GLY A 841 6.47 -43.25 -2.42
C GLY A 841 7.60 -44.14 -2.91
N THR A 842 8.58 -43.55 -3.59
CA THR A 842 9.91 -44.17 -3.71
C THR A 842 10.80 -43.61 -2.61
N ALA A 843 10.74 -44.27 -1.44
CA ALA A 843 11.79 -44.16 -0.44
C ALA A 843 13.11 -44.68 -1.03
N PRO A 844 14.28 -44.11 -0.67
CA PRO A 844 15.57 -44.70 -0.99
C PRO A 844 15.68 -46.09 -0.34
N ALA A 845 16.33 -47.01 -1.04
CA ALA A 845 16.56 -48.39 -0.63
C ALA A 845 17.17 -48.47 0.79
N GLY A 846 16.63 -49.39 1.60
CA GLY A 846 16.96 -49.52 3.01
C GLY A 846 18.24 -50.30 3.31
N ASP A 847 18.89 -49.90 4.40
CA ASP A 847 19.79 -50.75 5.17
C ASP A 847 18.96 -51.64 6.14
N ALA A 848 19.28 -52.93 6.13
CA ALA A 848 18.41 -54.05 6.50
C ALA A 848 18.36 -54.45 7.99
N ASP A 849 18.76 -53.59 8.95
CA ASP A 849 18.95 -54.03 10.35
C ASP A 849 18.15 -53.23 11.42
N GLY A 850 17.14 -52.45 11.04
CA GLY A 850 16.31 -51.68 11.99
C GLY A 850 14.83 -52.06 11.99
N GLY A 851 14.16 -51.95 13.14
CA GLY A 851 12.70 -52.13 13.26
C GLY A 851 11.88 -51.17 12.38
N PRO A 852 10.53 -51.28 12.38
CA PRO A 852 9.69 -50.41 11.55
C PRO A 852 9.87 -48.93 11.93
N TRP A 853 9.93 -48.06 10.92
CA TRP A 853 9.93 -46.61 11.14
C TRP A 853 8.63 -46.15 11.80
N ARG A 854 8.75 -45.36 12.85
CA ARG A 854 7.67 -44.70 13.55
C ARG A 854 7.76 -43.20 13.36
N THR A 855 6.65 -42.60 13.00
CA THR A 855 6.53 -41.16 12.78
C THR A 855 6.46 -40.45 14.13
N LEU A 856 7.34 -39.47 14.35
CA LEU A 856 7.32 -38.59 15.52
C LEU A 856 6.57 -37.28 15.26
N PHE A 857 6.40 -36.90 13.99
CA PHE A 857 5.61 -35.74 13.58
C PHE A 857 4.79 -36.08 12.33
N ASP A 858 3.47 -35.99 12.45
CA ASP A 858 2.49 -36.42 11.43
C ASP A 858 2.24 -35.39 10.31
N GLY A 859 2.91 -34.23 10.37
CA GLY A 859 2.73 -33.12 9.43
C GLY A 859 1.50 -32.26 9.72
N ARG A 860 0.74 -32.53 10.79
CA ARG A 860 -0.56 -31.88 11.05
C ARG A 860 -0.70 -31.39 12.48
N THR A 861 -0.13 -32.08 13.46
CA THR A 861 -0.33 -31.82 14.88
C THR A 861 0.99 -31.79 15.63
N LEU A 862 1.03 -31.03 16.73
CA LEU A 862 2.15 -31.02 17.68
C LEU A 862 2.04 -32.19 18.68
N GLU A 863 1.33 -33.25 18.33
CA GLU A 863 1.12 -34.38 19.23
C GLU A 863 2.46 -35.05 19.59
N GLY A 864 2.76 -35.09 20.89
CA GLY A 864 4.03 -35.61 21.41
C GLY A 864 5.15 -34.59 21.54
N TRP A 865 4.94 -33.36 21.08
CA TRP A 865 5.88 -32.25 21.17
C TRP A 865 5.43 -31.20 22.19
N ARG A 866 6.37 -30.66 22.96
CA ARG A 866 6.16 -29.48 23.81
C ARG A 866 7.46 -28.69 23.96
N ASN A 867 7.40 -27.45 24.45
CA ASN A 867 8.63 -26.73 24.78
C ASN A 867 9.36 -27.42 25.95
N TYR A 868 10.68 -27.49 25.85
CA TYR A 868 11.56 -28.09 26.85
C TYR A 868 11.44 -27.36 28.20
N GLY A 869 11.31 -28.12 29.28
CA GLY A 869 11.11 -27.60 30.63
C GLY A 869 9.74 -26.95 30.89
N SER A 870 8.77 -27.08 29.96
CA SER A 870 7.44 -26.50 30.08
C SER A 870 6.33 -27.54 29.89
N ALA A 871 5.29 -27.47 30.73
CA ALA A 871 4.04 -28.25 30.58
C ALA A 871 2.88 -27.42 29.96
N GLY A 872 3.15 -26.17 29.59
CA GLY A 872 2.17 -25.27 28.96
C GLY A 872 1.98 -25.53 27.46
N PRO A 873 1.08 -24.76 26.79
CA PRO A 873 0.91 -24.85 25.34
C PRO A 873 2.22 -24.55 24.62
N VAL A 874 2.42 -25.18 23.45
CA VAL A 874 3.59 -24.95 22.62
C VAL A 874 3.63 -23.51 22.14
N ARG A 875 4.78 -22.86 22.31
CA ARG A 875 5.06 -21.48 21.90
C ARG A 875 6.16 -21.48 20.86
N LYS A 876 6.11 -20.50 19.96
CA LYS A 876 7.02 -20.27 18.83
C LYS A 876 7.02 -21.35 17.75
N TRP A 877 6.78 -22.61 18.09
CA TRP A 877 6.65 -23.69 17.11
C TRP A 877 5.22 -23.83 16.61
N ARG A 878 5.06 -23.99 15.30
CA ARG A 878 3.77 -24.14 14.63
C ARG A 878 3.83 -25.24 13.58
N VAL A 879 2.67 -25.77 13.22
CA VAL A 879 2.53 -26.67 12.06
C VAL A 879 2.06 -25.84 10.88
N GLU A 880 2.90 -25.73 9.85
CA GLU A 880 2.67 -24.93 8.64
C GLU A 880 3.12 -25.78 7.43
N ASP A 881 2.29 -25.92 6.39
CA ASP A 881 2.61 -26.66 5.15
C ASP A 881 3.17 -28.09 5.33
N GLY A 882 2.66 -28.83 6.30
CA GLY A 882 3.18 -30.18 6.58
C GLY A 882 4.51 -30.21 7.34
N THR A 883 4.96 -29.06 7.85
CA THR A 883 6.25 -28.88 8.50
C THR A 883 6.09 -28.37 9.94
N LEU A 884 7.00 -28.81 10.80
CA LEU A 884 7.18 -28.30 12.15
C LEU A 884 8.14 -27.11 12.07
N SER A 885 7.62 -25.90 12.23
CA SER A 885 8.33 -24.66 11.93
C SER A 885 8.51 -23.83 13.18
N LEU A 886 9.71 -23.29 13.37
CA LEU A 886 9.92 -22.21 14.32
C LEU A 886 9.43 -20.91 13.68
N ALA A 887 8.31 -20.39 14.17
CA ALA A 887 7.76 -19.11 13.74
C ALA A 887 8.74 -17.98 14.13
N GLN A 888 9.04 -17.12 13.16
CA GLN A 888 9.86 -15.94 13.41
C GLN A 888 9.00 -14.85 14.07
N GLU A 889 8.83 -14.92 15.38
CA GLU A 889 8.49 -13.72 16.15
C GLU A 889 9.76 -12.86 16.19
N GLY A 890 9.67 -11.63 15.65
CA GLY A 890 10.83 -10.82 15.27
C GLY A 890 11.93 -10.69 16.33
N VAL A 891 13.18 -10.53 15.85
CA VAL A 891 14.44 -10.27 16.59
C VAL A 891 14.53 -10.99 17.93
N PHE A 892 15.33 -12.06 18.01
CA PHE A 892 15.70 -12.73 19.26
C PHE A 892 15.79 -11.70 20.40
N PRO A 893 14.82 -11.65 21.34
CA PRO A 893 14.78 -10.56 22.29
C PRO A 893 16.07 -10.61 23.09
N LEU A 894 16.85 -9.52 23.10
CA LEU A 894 17.97 -9.36 24.04
C LEU A 894 17.50 -9.66 25.48
N TRP A 895 16.20 -9.48 25.75
CA TRP A 895 15.51 -9.86 26.97
C TRP A 895 15.36 -11.37 27.22
N ASP A 896 15.19 -12.21 26.20
CA ASP A 896 15.11 -13.67 26.35
C ASP A 896 16.50 -14.30 26.60
N LEU A 897 17.55 -13.76 25.96
CA LEU A 897 18.95 -14.10 26.28
C LEU A 897 19.35 -13.62 27.69
N ILE A 898 18.97 -12.40 28.08
CA ILE A 898 19.21 -11.88 29.44
C ILE A 898 18.41 -12.70 30.48
N ARG A 899 17.21 -13.18 30.14
CA ARG A 899 16.38 -13.99 31.03
C ARG A 899 16.88 -15.43 31.17
N SER A 900 17.43 -16.03 30.11
CA SER A 900 18.05 -17.36 30.20
C SER A 900 19.34 -17.32 31.02
N VAL A 901 20.16 -16.27 30.85
CA VAL A 901 21.43 -16.09 31.56
C VAL A 901 21.26 -15.64 33.02
N LEU A 902 20.27 -14.79 33.36
CA LEU A 902 20.08 -14.26 34.72
C LEU A 902 19.02 -14.97 35.56
N PHE A 903 17.97 -15.53 34.94
CA PHE A 903 16.78 -16.01 35.66
C PHE A 903 16.35 -17.44 35.31
N GLY A 904 16.99 -18.09 34.33
CA GLY A 904 16.73 -19.48 33.95
C GLY A 904 15.30 -19.76 33.51
N GLY A 905 14.78 -18.99 32.53
CA GLY A 905 13.53 -19.33 31.83
C GLY A 905 13.73 -20.52 30.88
N GLY A 906 12.73 -21.40 30.78
CA GLY A 906 12.77 -22.62 29.95
C GLY A 906 13.09 -22.32 28.49
N SER A 907 13.89 -23.18 27.87
CA SER A 907 14.33 -22.99 26.49
C SER A 907 13.16 -23.08 25.52
N GLY A 908 13.19 -22.28 24.46
CA GLY A 908 12.18 -22.32 23.40
C GLY A 908 12.24 -23.62 22.59
N ASP A 909 13.27 -24.43 22.82
CA ASP A 909 13.51 -25.72 22.21
C ASP A 909 12.30 -26.65 22.33
N LEU A 910 12.07 -27.47 21.31
CA LEU A 910 10.94 -28.37 21.24
C LEU A 910 11.39 -29.80 21.52
N ILE A 911 10.90 -30.36 22.62
CA ILE A 911 11.20 -31.73 23.04
C ILE A 911 10.09 -32.68 22.58
N TYR A 912 10.48 -33.82 21.98
CA TYR A 912 9.58 -34.96 21.87
C TYR A 912 9.54 -35.69 23.21
N HIS A 913 8.52 -35.41 24.01
CA HIS A 913 8.55 -35.72 25.45
C HIS A 913 7.96 -37.10 25.81
N ARG A 914 7.45 -37.86 24.82
CA ARG A 914 6.71 -39.11 25.07
C ARG A 914 7.60 -40.25 25.55
N GLU A 915 8.87 -40.25 25.18
CA GLU A 915 9.83 -41.30 25.56
C GLU A 915 11.28 -40.85 25.38
N LYS A 916 12.19 -41.60 26.01
CA LYS A 916 13.64 -41.50 25.77
C LYS A 916 14.08 -42.60 24.80
N PHE A 917 15.07 -42.29 23.98
CA PHE A 917 15.66 -43.19 22.99
C PHE A 917 17.05 -43.62 23.46
N THR A 918 17.34 -44.91 23.31
CA THR A 918 18.63 -45.53 23.69
C THR A 918 19.44 -45.85 22.43
N ASN A 919 19.03 -46.90 21.71
CA ASN A 919 19.59 -47.29 20.42
C ASN A 919 18.54 -47.00 19.35
N PHE A 920 18.83 -46.06 18.47
CA PHE A 920 17.85 -45.55 17.52
C PHE A 920 18.51 -45.02 16.26
N GLU A 921 17.70 -44.94 15.21
CA GLU A 921 18.02 -44.19 14.01
C GLU A 921 16.93 -43.15 13.77
N LEU A 922 17.32 -41.88 13.79
CA LEU A 922 16.47 -40.73 13.53
C LEU A 922 16.66 -40.30 12.08
N SER A 923 15.56 -40.13 11.35
CA SER A 923 15.55 -39.55 10.00
C SER A 923 14.58 -38.37 9.98
N LEU A 924 15.05 -37.25 9.46
CA LEU A 924 14.24 -36.04 9.28
C LEU A 924 14.79 -35.21 8.12
N GLN A 925 14.00 -34.23 7.69
CA GLN A 925 14.46 -33.18 6.77
C GLN A 925 14.41 -31.84 7.48
N TRP A 926 15.42 -31.00 7.25
CA TRP A 926 15.41 -29.62 7.72
C TRP A 926 15.63 -28.64 6.57
N LYS A 927 15.06 -27.46 6.69
CA LYS A 927 15.34 -26.28 5.85
C LYS A 927 15.56 -25.13 6.80
N ILE A 928 16.48 -24.23 6.49
CA ILE A 928 16.75 -23.05 7.31
C ILE A 928 16.75 -21.78 6.46
N ALA A 929 16.38 -20.65 7.06
CA ALA A 929 16.47 -19.34 6.41
C ALA A 929 17.93 -18.89 6.30
N GLY A 930 18.19 -17.91 5.41
CA GLY A 930 19.52 -17.32 5.28
C GLY A 930 19.99 -16.71 6.60
N ASN A 931 21.28 -16.88 6.89
CA ASN A 931 21.94 -16.61 8.16
C ASN A 931 21.33 -17.33 9.38
N GLY A 932 20.58 -18.41 9.19
CA GLY A 932 19.93 -19.07 10.32
C GLY A 932 20.84 -20.02 11.10
N ASN A 933 20.53 -20.19 12.39
CA ASN A 933 21.07 -21.20 13.28
C ASN A 933 19.94 -22.01 13.95
N SER A 934 20.18 -23.31 14.15
CA SER A 934 19.33 -24.25 14.89
C SER A 934 20.16 -25.51 15.18
N GLY A 935 19.57 -26.50 15.83
CA GLY A 935 20.24 -27.73 16.21
C GLY A 935 19.27 -28.90 16.37
N ILE A 936 19.77 -30.10 16.09
CA ILE A 936 19.07 -31.36 16.38
C ILE A 936 19.78 -31.99 17.57
N PHE A 937 19.23 -31.83 18.76
CA PHE A 937 19.73 -32.47 19.96
C PHE A 937 19.20 -33.89 20.11
N TYR A 938 20.07 -34.77 20.59
CA TYR A 938 19.74 -36.15 20.90
C TYR A 938 20.53 -36.63 22.14
N LEU A 939 20.04 -37.70 22.78
CA LEU A 939 20.54 -38.16 24.08
C LEU A 939 20.49 -37.09 25.18
N VAL A 940 19.52 -36.17 25.12
CA VAL A 940 19.26 -35.20 26.20
C VAL A 940 18.78 -35.97 27.43
N ALA A 941 19.54 -35.94 28.52
CA ALA A 941 19.40 -36.89 29.64
C ALA A 941 18.01 -36.81 30.30
N ASP A 942 17.57 -35.60 30.61
CA ASP A 942 16.35 -35.25 31.33
C ASP A 942 16.16 -33.73 31.25
N GLU A 943 15.09 -33.23 31.86
CA GLU A 943 14.79 -31.80 31.97
C GLU A 943 15.21 -31.22 33.34
N GLU A 944 16.11 -31.87 34.11
CA GLU A 944 16.64 -31.29 35.36
C GLU A 944 17.58 -30.11 35.07
N GLU A 945 18.33 -30.20 33.96
CA GLU A 945 19.11 -29.09 33.44
C GLU A 945 18.23 -28.11 32.68
N LYS A 946 18.49 -26.81 32.87
CA LYS A 946 17.64 -25.73 32.32
C LYS A 946 17.63 -25.68 30.79
N THR A 947 18.64 -26.25 30.13
CA THR A 947 18.84 -26.19 28.69
C THR A 947 19.38 -27.52 28.17
N PRO A 948 18.94 -28.00 27.00
CA PRO A 948 19.27 -29.35 26.51
C PRO A 948 20.75 -29.56 26.22
N TRP A 949 21.48 -28.53 25.78
CA TRP A 949 22.92 -28.62 25.47
C TRP A 949 23.82 -28.86 26.69
N LEU A 950 23.29 -28.80 27.92
CA LEU A 950 24.05 -29.18 29.13
C LEU A 950 24.21 -30.70 29.27
N THR A 951 23.39 -31.49 28.56
CA THR A 951 23.41 -32.96 28.63
C THR A 951 23.43 -33.64 27.28
N GLY A 952 22.71 -33.12 26.29
CA GLY A 952 22.55 -33.72 24.97
C GLY A 952 23.68 -33.38 24.01
N LEU A 953 23.78 -34.21 22.96
CA LEU A 953 24.64 -33.99 21.80
C LEU A 953 23.86 -33.29 20.71
N GLU A 954 24.55 -32.53 19.85
CA GLU A 954 23.93 -31.67 18.84
C GLU A 954 24.50 -31.99 17.46
N MET A 955 23.63 -32.36 16.52
CA MET A 955 23.94 -32.20 15.10
C MET A 955 23.54 -30.78 14.69
N GLN A 956 24.52 -30.01 14.27
CA GLN A 956 24.35 -28.59 13.99
C GLN A 956 23.53 -28.35 12.72
N VAL A 957 22.63 -27.36 12.76
CA VAL A 957 21.79 -26.93 11.63
C VAL A 957 22.06 -25.45 11.36
N LEU A 958 22.89 -25.17 10.35
CA LEU A 958 23.39 -23.82 10.08
C LEU A 958 23.26 -23.43 8.61
N ASP A 959 23.16 -22.13 8.35
CA ASP A 959 23.64 -21.54 7.10
C ASP A 959 25.17 -21.40 7.11
N ASN A 960 25.87 -22.27 6.38
CA ASN A 960 27.32 -22.24 6.26
C ASN A 960 27.84 -21.07 5.41
N ASP A 961 27.02 -20.43 4.59
CA ASP A 961 27.47 -19.33 3.72
C ASP A 961 27.27 -17.97 4.39
N GLY A 962 26.31 -17.86 5.30
CA GLY A 962 25.86 -16.59 5.87
C GLY A 962 26.00 -16.42 7.39
N HIS A 963 25.86 -17.47 8.19
CA HIS A 963 25.82 -17.31 9.65
C HIS A 963 27.23 -17.12 10.26
N GLY A 964 27.36 -16.21 11.23
CA GLY A 964 28.66 -15.82 11.79
C GLY A 964 29.43 -16.94 12.50
N ASP A 965 28.73 -17.98 12.98
CA ASP A 965 29.32 -19.12 13.69
C ASP A 965 30.10 -20.07 12.75
N VAL A 966 29.90 -19.97 11.42
CA VAL A 966 30.64 -20.76 10.41
C VAL A 966 32.17 -20.61 10.50
N ARG A 967 32.64 -19.50 11.11
CA ARG A 967 34.06 -19.21 11.29
C ARG A 967 34.77 -20.27 12.14
N ILE A 968 34.02 -21.00 12.96
CA ILE A 968 34.52 -22.14 13.71
C ILE A 968 34.11 -23.39 12.92
N GLU A 969 35.10 -24.15 12.47
CA GLU A 969 34.90 -25.28 11.56
C GLU A 969 34.01 -26.38 12.14
N THR A 970 33.95 -26.52 13.46
CA THR A 970 33.12 -27.48 14.21
C THR A 970 31.73 -26.95 14.58
N HIS A 971 31.34 -25.78 14.07
CA HIS A 971 30.03 -25.14 14.32
C HIS A 971 29.17 -25.06 13.05
N ARG A 972 29.54 -25.77 11.98
CA ARG A 972 28.87 -25.78 10.67
C ARG A 972 27.79 -26.86 10.59
N ALA A 973 26.94 -26.73 9.57
CA ALA A 973 25.84 -27.66 9.34
C ALA A 973 26.34 -29.11 9.14
N GLY A 974 25.81 -30.01 9.95
CA GLY A 974 26.16 -31.42 9.96
C GLY A 974 27.24 -31.81 10.97
N ASP A 975 27.89 -30.85 11.62
CA ASP A 975 28.90 -31.11 12.63
C ASP A 975 28.30 -31.68 13.90
N LEU A 976 29.12 -32.43 14.65
CA LEU A 976 28.89 -32.61 16.07
C LEU A 976 29.42 -31.36 16.77
N TYR A 977 28.49 -30.47 17.14
CA TYR A 977 28.78 -29.09 17.54
C TYR A 977 29.95 -29.00 18.53
N ASP A 978 30.94 -28.17 18.20
CA ASP A 978 32.18 -27.87 18.97
C ASP A 978 33.08 -29.09 19.29
N LEU A 979 32.81 -30.24 18.67
CA LEU A 979 33.57 -31.46 18.85
C LEU A 979 34.22 -31.93 17.54
N ILE A 980 33.42 -32.23 16.50
CA ILE A 980 33.93 -32.84 15.26
C ILE A 980 33.22 -32.20 14.07
N ALA A 981 34.01 -31.71 13.11
CA ALA A 981 33.51 -31.17 11.85
C ALA A 981 33.06 -32.29 10.90
N ALA A 982 32.01 -32.03 10.14
CA ALA A 982 31.50 -32.87 9.09
C ALA A 982 32.47 -32.93 7.91
N ASP A 983 32.88 -34.14 7.50
CA ASP A 983 33.73 -34.37 6.32
C ASP A 983 33.20 -35.55 5.50
N PRO A 984 32.73 -35.34 4.24
CA PRO A 984 32.71 -34.06 3.51
C PRO A 984 31.56 -33.14 3.92
N GLU A 985 31.77 -31.83 3.76
CA GLU A 985 30.71 -30.82 3.88
C GLU A 985 29.72 -30.98 2.71
N THR A 986 28.48 -31.37 3.01
CA THR A 986 27.46 -31.74 1.99
C THR A 986 26.16 -30.95 2.12
N VAL A 987 26.14 -29.92 2.96
CA VAL A 987 24.97 -29.08 3.19
C VAL A 987 24.52 -28.38 1.90
N ARG A 988 23.20 -28.23 1.72
CA ARG A 988 22.60 -27.41 0.66
C ARG A 988 22.37 -25.99 1.19
N ALA A 989 22.51 -25.01 0.30
CA ALA A 989 22.30 -23.60 0.61
C ALA A 989 20.96 -23.33 1.32
N PRO A 990 20.88 -22.27 2.15
CA PRO A 990 19.64 -21.87 2.83
C PRO A 990 18.43 -21.82 1.90
N GLY A 991 17.25 -22.12 2.43
CA GLY A 991 16.02 -22.25 1.65
C GLY A 991 15.86 -23.60 0.94
N HIS A 992 16.88 -24.45 0.88
CA HIS A 992 16.77 -25.83 0.39
C HIS A 992 16.58 -26.83 1.52
N TRP A 993 15.88 -27.92 1.23
CA TRP A 993 15.73 -29.04 2.16
C TRP A 993 17.00 -29.89 2.21
N ASN A 994 17.47 -30.19 3.41
CA ASN A 994 18.55 -31.10 3.72
C ASN A 994 18.00 -32.38 4.37
N ASP A 995 18.51 -33.54 3.95
CA ASP A 995 18.13 -34.85 4.47
C ASP A 995 19.11 -35.29 5.58
N VAL A 996 18.62 -35.62 6.77
CA VAL A 996 19.43 -36.04 7.93
C VAL A 996 19.15 -37.48 8.33
N ARG A 997 20.23 -38.17 8.73
CA ARG A 997 20.19 -39.44 9.46
C ARG A 997 21.15 -39.39 10.65
N ILE A 998 20.65 -39.57 11.86
CA ILE A 998 21.47 -39.72 13.07
C ILE A 998 21.25 -41.14 13.57
N ARG A 999 22.33 -41.93 13.64
CA ARG A 999 22.29 -43.31 14.11
C ARG A 999 23.05 -43.41 15.41
N VAL A 1000 22.39 -43.90 16.46
CA VAL A 1000 22.99 -44.18 17.77
C VAL A 1000 22.83 -45.67 18.06
N GLN A 1001 23.96 -46.35 18.16
CA GLN A 1001 24.05 -47.78 18.46
C GLN A 1001 24.99 -47.95 19.65
N ASP A 1002 24.42 -48.10 20.83
CA ASP A 1002 25.13 -48.15 22.11
C ASP A 1002 25.93 -46.85 22.35
N ASN A 1003 27.26 -46.91 22.26
CA ASN A 1003 28.11 -45.71 22.34
C ASN A 1003 28.52 -45.18 20.96
N HIS A 1004 28.20 -45.89 19.88
CA HIS A 1004 28.57 -45.54 18.52
C HIS A 1004 27.55 -44.59 17.89
N ILE A 1005 28.03 -43.49 17.31
CA ILE A 1005 27.21 -42.43 16.73
C ILE A 1005 27.69 -42.13 15.32
N GLU A 1006 26.76 -42.07 14.37
CA GLU A 1006 26.99 -41.61 13.00
C GLU A 1006 26.07 -40.44 12.66
N HIS A 1007 26.60 -39.43 11.95
CA HIS A 1007 25.78 -38.43 11.26
C HIS A 1007 25.87 -38.63 9.75
N TRP A 1008 24.72 -38.54 9.10
CA TRP A 1008 24.61 -38.47 7.65
C TRP A 1008 23.84 -37.23 7.25
N LEU A 1009 24.34 -36.55 6.23
CA LEU A 1009 23.72 -35.37 5.63
C LEU A 1009 23.63 -35.58 4.12
N ASN A 1010 22.45 -35.32 3.54
CA ASN A 1010 22.17 -35.44 2.12
C ASN A 1010 22.63 -36.76 1.46
N GLY A 1011 22.49 -37.86 2.21
CA GLY A 1011 22.82 -39.21 1.75
C GLY A 1011 24.28 -39.64 1.92
N VAL A 1012 25.14 -38.79 2.50
CA VAL A 1012 26.57 -39.06 2.73
C VAL A 1012 26.83 -39.13 4.24
N LYS A 1013 27.61 -40.11 4.70
CA LYS A 1013 28.09 -40.15 6.09
C LYS A 1013 29.16 -39.08 6.24
N VAL A 1014 28.93 -38.14 7.14
CA VAL A 1014 29.82 -36.98 7.33
C VAL A 1014 30.61 -37.07 8.63
N LEU A 1015 30.19 -37.92 9.58
CA LEU A 1015 30.82 -38.03 10.89
C LEU A 1015 30.55 -39.39 11.53
N GLU A 1016 31.52 -39.86 12.31
CA GLU A 1016 31.43 -41.07 13.13
C GLU A 1016 32.23 -40.91 14.44
N VAL A 1017 31.65 -41.29 15.58
CA VAL A 1017 32.32 -41.21 16.90
C VAL A 1017 31.83 -42.30 17.84
N THR A 1018 32.71 -42.76 18.74
CA THR A 1018 32.35 -43.68 19.82
C THR A 1018 32.52 -42.98 21.17
N ARG A 1019 31.45 -42.90 21.95
CA ARG A 1019 31.45 -42.33 23.31
C ARG A 1019 32.07 -43.30 24.33
N ALA A 1020 32.35 -42.77 25.52
CA ALA A 1020 32.90 -43.53 26.65
C ALA A 1020 34.23 -44.23 26.32
N SER A 1021 35.09 -43.52 25.59
CA SER A 1021 36.48 -43.88 25.31
C SER A 1021 37.42 -42.76 25.76
N GLU A 1022 38.73 -43.04 25.85
CA GLU A 1022 39.72 -42.00 26.17
C GLU A 1022 39.73 -40.88 25.11
N GLU A 1023 39.48 -41.22 23.85
CA GLU A 1023 39.36 -40.25 22.75
C GLU A 1023 38.14 -39.35 22.92
N TRP A 1024 37.00 -39.90 23.34
CA TRP A 1024 35.81 -39.11 23.65
C TRP A 1024 36.06 -38.15 24.82
N ASP A 1025 36.66 -38.64 25.90
CA ASP A 1025 36.96 -37.82 27.08
C ASP A 1025 37.95 -36.70 26.74
N ALA A 1026 38.96 -36.98 25.90
CA ALA A 1026 39.89 -35.98 25.40
C ALA A 1026 39.21 -34.94 24.49
N LEU A 1027 38.28 -35.37 23.64
CA LEU A 1027 37.51 -34.52 22.73
C LEU A 1027 36.61 -33.55 23.51
N VAL A 1028 35.88 -34.05 24.50
CA VAL A 1028 35.04 -33.21 25.38
C VAL A 1028 35.91 -32.24 26.19
N ALA A 1029 37.05 -32.70 26.72
CA ALA A 1029 37.98 -31.85 27.48
C ALA A 1029 38.62 -30.73 26.64
N ALA A 1030 38.67 -30.88 25.31
CA ALA A 1030 39.18 -29.87 24.38
C ALA A 1030 38.10 -28.89 23.85
N SER A 1031 36.83 -29.11 24.18
CA SER A 1031 35.68 -28.30 23.73
C SER A 1031 35.20 -27.32 24.81
N LYS A 1032 34.21 -26.47 24.46
CA LYS A 1032 33.47 -25.61 25.41
C LYS A 1032 32.72 -26.40 26.49
N PHE A 1033 32.57 -27.71 26.33
CA PHE A 1033 31.83 -28.58 27.24
C PHE A 1033 32.70 -29.21 28.35
N ALA A 1034 34.00 -28.91 28.41
CA ALA A 1034 34.95 -29.50 29.36
C ALA A 1034 34.48 -29.42 30.83
N ASP A 1035 33.82 -28.33 31.21
CA ASP A 1035 33.34 -28.07 32.57
C ASP A 1035 31.88 -28.53 32.82
N MET A 1036 31.27 -29.27 31.88
CA MET A 1036 29.86 -29.72 31.97
C MET A 1036 29.78 -31.22 32.35
N PRO A 1037 29.60 -31.56 33.64
CA PRO A 1037 29.82 -32.94 34.13
C PRO A 1037 28.82 -33.99 33.62
N ARG A 1038 27.71 -33.58 33.00
CA ARG A 1038 26.66 -34.45 32.45
C ARG A 1038 26.63 -34.50 30.92
N PHE A 1039 27.38 -33.65 30.24
CA PHE A 1039 27.35 -33.52 28.79
C PHE A 1039 27.75 -34.83 28.09
N GLY A 1040 26.89 -35.30 27.17
CA GLY A 1040 27.14 -36.49 26.35
C GLY A 1040 27.18 -37.84 27.08
N ARG A 1041 26.83 -37.88 28.38
CA ARG A 1041 26.96 -39.09 29.22
C ARG A 1041 25.72 -39.97 29.30
N ALA A 1042 24.58 -39.51 28.79
CA ALA A 1042 23.34 -40.26 28.85
C ALA A 1042 23.41 -41.51 27.95
N SER A 1043 23.06 -42.68 28.49
CA SER A 1043 22.86 -43.89 27.68
C SER A 1043 21.48 -43.92 27.00
N SER A 1044 20.53 -43.10 27.48
CA SER A 1044 19.20 -42.92 26.90
C SER A 1044 18.75 -41.48 27.12
N GLY A 1045 18.13 -40.85 26.12
CA GLY A 1045 17.69 -39.46 26.23
C GLY A 1045 16.68 -39.02 25.18
N TYR A 1046 16.21 -37.79 25.29
CA TYR A 1046 15.19 -37.23 24.42
C TYR A 1046 15.79 -36.66 23.12
N ILE A 1047 14.93 -36.52 22.11
CA ILE A 1047 15.18 -35.73 20.89
C ILE A 1047 14.60 -34.33 21.12
N VAL A 1048 15.42 -33.30 20.86
CA VAL A 1048 15.03 -31.90 21.03
C VAL A 1048 15.46 -31.10 19.80
N LEU A 1049 14.57 -30.24 19.29
CA LEU A 1049 14.85 -29.32 18.18
C LEU A 1049 15.09 -27.92 18.77
N GLN A 1050 16.22 -27.31 18.44
CA GLN A 1050 16.63 -26.06 19.07
C GLN A 1050 15.81 -24.86 18.57
N ASP A 1051 15.46 -23.96 19.49
CA ASP A 1051 15.07 -22.58 19.18
C ASP A 1051 16.30 -21.69 19.37
N HIS A 1052 16.98 -21.37 18.27
CA HIS A 1052 18.04 -20.36 18.25
C HIS A 1052 17.55 -19.01 17.65
N GLY A 1053 16.23 -18.84 17.53
CA GLY A 1053 15.62 -17.59 17.05
C GLY A 1053 15.46 -17.45 15.54
N ASP A 1054 16.12 -18.31 14.77
CA ASP A 1054 16.12 -18.22 13.31
C ASP A 1054 15.10 -19.17 12.70
N ARG A 1055 14.46 -18.73 11.60
CA ARG A 1055 13.40 -19.51 10.99
C ARG A 1055 13.96 -20.82 10.43
N VAL A 1056 13.49 -21.92 11.01
CA VAL A 1056 13.86 -23.29 10.65
C VAL A 1056 12.60 -24.13 10.51
N TRP A 1057 12.62 -25.05 9.54
CA TRP A 1057 11.52 -25.96 9.25
C TRP A 1057 12.03 -27.39 9.34
N TYR A 1058 11.27 -28.26 10.00
CA TYR A 1058 11.51 -29.71 10.06
C TYR A 1058 10.32 -30.46 9.47
N ARG A 1059 10.57 -31.54 8.74
CA ARG A 1059 9.51 -32.45 8.30
C ARG A 1059 10.00 -33.88 8.19
N ASN A 1060 9.08 -34.81 7.96
CA ASN A 1060 9.39 -36.23 7.81
C ASN A 1060 10.16 -36.80 9.02
N ILE A 1061 9.85 -36.33 10.23
CA ILE A 1061 10.54 -36.74 11.46
C ILE A 1061 10.07 -38.13 11.86
N ARG A 1062 10.95 -39.11 11.73
CA ARG A 1062 10.69 -40.52 12.02
C ARG A 1062 11.87 -41.15 12.73
N VAL A 1063 11.59 -42.14 13.56
CA VAL A 1063 12.60 -42.90 14.32
C VAL A 1063 12.34 -44.39 14.17
N ARG A 1064 13.40 -45.19 14.19
CA ARG A 1064 13.29 -46.63 14.40
C ARG A 1064 14.21 -47.05 15.52
N ASP A 1065 13.73 -47.95 16.37
CA ASP A 1065 14.56 -48.54 17.43
C ASP A 1065 15.54 -49.55 16.82
N LEU A 1066 16.75 -49.54 17.33
CA LEU A 1066 17.79 -50.49 16.98
C LEU A 1066 17.98 -51.50 18.12
N PRO A 1067 18.20 -52.80 17.82
CA PRO A 1067 18.52 -53.77 18.86
C PRO A 1067 19.87 -53.42 19.50
N ALA A 1068 20.06 -53.73 20.79
CA ALA A 1068 21.39 -53.67 21.41
C ALA A 1068 22.33 -54.65 20.71
N GLN A 1069 23.58 -54.23 20.48
CA GLN A 1069 24.62 -55.08 19.86
C GLN A 1069 25.41 -55.89 20.89
#